data_AF-A0A261BRI6-F1
#
_entry.id   AF-A0A261BRI6-F1
#
_cell.length_a   1.000
_cell.length_b   1.000
_cell.length_c   1.000
_cell.angle_alpha   90.00
_cell.angle_beta   90.00
_cell.angle_gamma   90.00
#
_symmetry.space_group_name_H-M   'P 1'
#
loop_
_entity.id
_entity.type
_entity.pdbx_description
1 polymer ?
#
loop_
_entity_poly.entity_id
_entity_poly.type
_entity_poly.pdbx_seq_one_letter_code
_entity_poly.pdbx_strand_id
1 'polypeptide(L)'
;MKRGPNDQWLTGGITVRVVMSNEVFVKQENIAEAYRNQSKETSFFRTCSKCSIWLGALCALFFLLSIALFLVWVITTDGFRTIGTKGTNVCNSRQCIDIAFRLSSSIDDEIEPCENFYRHSCQRFHSQTADKQLNFLSQLKDESLRTMQSLFSSEEDPRSLQKTARLSKNLYSACMNAVLRSSNAPTDLLTFIRNFPCGPLLRDCPNFHADSYSWERHSGMLDWYAGNYNLIVYDRDVHPQDRSKIILQIKPPDLSPIVGPIERDLVALAKPSPTEFEPLLQLSLRQNLLSSFSRDNLLRDPRDVQSQLDEVARLMVDLYISARQSASLTPNTTYLTIGEMFEALPQLYLREFFDAQLSNIYKWTESDMLSIQDYDYFARLSDIMARTSRQAVANYLLTVTVWNLKQYSYSPRDQFGWRECVDQISSLEIGSKMYVDKASQSMNLPKTLEFLQNLKIDFLSVHRSTPLQYLSNINRLGFYVGFPRRLQNEELVWRPVSQLSLNETDYFDSMIRVGKAERDYALSQIGTYLDSDDTTNFPITQPTMLYNSHVGAIVIPLAFIEPPIYLPGDEIPMYGIYSSLGITALQMISKVFWQGLDKSSQLECLDNLFRGFLDANRQRSPSIEPELLATIELADAFKSTLYSYARWQNEHHIHHEKTLPAFDSTDSMRSLMLTFSTMFCSGEGSEPGSDYEAMINTVAANSRMFSIHFNCNNSSRLYNRRTCL
;
A
#
# COMPACT_ATOMS: atom_id res chain seq x y z
N MET A 1 -11.75 -46.37 -47.32
CA MET A 1 -11.93 -45.92 -48.73
C MET A 1 -12.72 -44.61 -48.75
N LYS A 2 -12.76 -43.92 -49.90
CA LYS A 2 -13.76 -42.95 -50.44
C LYS A 2 -15.08 -42.76 -49.63
N ARG A 3 -15.76 -41.60 -49.57
CA ARG A 3 -15.60 -40.23 -50.15
C ARG A 3 -16.61 -39.27 -49.45
N GLY A 4 -16.50 -37.94 -49.67
CA GLY A 4 -17.57 -36.94 -49.37
C GLY A 4 -18.77 -37.02 -50.35
N PRO A 5 -19.85 -36.22 -50.16
CA PRO A 5 -19.90 -34.75 -50.41
C PRO A 5 -20.22 -33.91 -49.12
N ASN A 6 -20.01 -32.59 -48.99
CA ASN A 6 -20.43 -31.37 -49.75
C ASN A 6 -21.96 -31.09 -49.65
N ASP A 7 -22.46 -29.86 -49.45
CA ASP A 7 -21.82 -28.52 -49.35
C ASP A 7 -22.78 -27.45 -48.72
N GLN A 8 -22.29 -26.20 -48.57
CA GLN A 8 -23.05 -24.92 -48.31
C GLN A 8 -23.56 -24.69 -46.87
N TRP A 9 -23.63 -23.48 -46.29
CA TRP A 9 -23.09 -22.10 -46.51
C TRP A 9 -23.44 -21.26 -45.24
N LEU A 10 -22.96 -20.04 -44.91
CA LEU A 10 -21.96 -19.08 -45.43
C LEU A 10 -21.51 -18.13 -44.28
N THR A 11 -20.38 -17.41 -44.41
CA THR A 11 -19.89 -16.26 -43.59
C THR A 11 -19.72 -16.44 -42.07
N GLY A 12 -18.68 -15.91 -41.41
CA GLY A 12 -17.48 -15.23 -41.89
C GLY A 12 -16.73 -14.56 -40.73
N GLY A 13 -15.47 -14.94 -40.48
CA GLY A 13 -14.68 -14.43 -39.35
C GLY A 13 -13.24 -14.06 -39.75
N ILE A 14 -12.70 -13.00 -39.16
CA ILE A 14 -11.33 -12.51 -39.40
C ILE A 14 -10.55 -12.56 -38.08
N THR A 15 -9.52 -13.40 -38.05
CA THR A 15 -8.59 -13.51 -36.90
C THR A 15 -7.35 -12.67 -37.17
N VAL A 16 -7.17 -11.56 -36.45
CA VAL A 16 -5.93 -10.78 -36.53
C VAL A 16 -4.82 -11.55 -35.82
N ARG A 17 -3.78 -11.94 -36.56
CA ARG A 17 -2.59 -12.63 -36.03
C ARG A 17 -1.40 -11.67 -36.01
N VAL A 18 -0.54 -11.86 -35.00
CA VAL A 18 0.69 -11.07 -34.79
C VAL A 18 1.59 -11.14 -36.01
N VAL A 19 2.08 -9.97 -36.46
CA VAL A 19 3.12 -9.87 -37.49
C VAL A 19 4.48 -9.78 -36.82
N MET A 20 5.35 -10.77 -37.05
CA MET A 20 6.80 -10.65 -36.88
C MET A 20 7.45 -10.98 -38.22
N SER A 21 8.11 -9.99 -38.84
CA SER A 21 8.71 -10.09 -40.16
C SER A 21 10.19 -10.48 -40.08
N ASN A 22 10.49 -11.77 -40.31
CA ASN A 22 11.86 -12.23 -40.51
C ASN A 22 12.34 -11.89 -41.95
N GLU A 23 12.95 -10.71 -42.14
CA GLU A 23 13.67 -10.36 -43.38
C GLU A 23 15.20 -10.37 -43.18
N VAL A 24 15.73 -11.54 -42.82
CA VAL A 24 17.14 -11.89 -42.94
C VAL A 24 17.22 -13.21 -43.71
N PHE A 25 18.21 -13.38 -44.59
CA PHE A 25 18.41 -14.53 -45.51
C PHE A 25 17.62 -14.61 -46.84
N VAL A 26 17.29 -13.48 -47.50
CA VAL A 26 16.99 -13.49 -48.96
C VAL A 26 17.62 -12.30 -49.71
N LYS A 27 18.97 -12.19 -49.73
CA LYS A 27 19.64 -11.19 -50.61
C LYS A 27 21.10 -11.48 -50.99
N GLN A 28 21.46 -12.73 -51.28
CA GLN A 28 22.85 -13.10 -51.63
C GLN A 28 23.04 -13.77 -53.00
N GLU A 29 21.97 -13.97 -53.79
CA GLU A 29 22.01 -14.78 -55.01
C GLU A 29 21.94 -13.96 -56.33
N ASN A 30 21.51 -12.69 -56.28
CA ASN A 30 21.33 -11.83 -57.47
C ASN A 30 22.60 -11.09 -57.95
N ILE A 31 23.80 -11.57 -57.59
CA ILE A 31 25.09 -10.92 -57.97
C ILE A 31 25.87 -11.74 -59.02
N ALA A 32 25.53 -13.02 -59.22
CA ALA A 32 26.31 -13.93 -60.08
C ALA A 32 25.98 -13.85 -61.58
N GLU A 33 24.72 -13.62 -61.97
CA GLU A 33 24.29 -13.78 -63.37
C GLU A 33 24.54 -12.56 -64.27
N ALA A 34 24.71 -11.36 -63.71
CA ALA A 34 24.99 -10.15 -64.48
C ALA A 34 26.37 -10.16 -65.19
N TYR A 35 27.25 -11.10 -64.85
CA TYR A 35 28.67 -11.11 -65.26
C TYR A 35 29.00 -12.00 -66.48
N ARG A 36 28.03 -12.63 -67.14
CA ARG A 36 28.31 -13.62 -68.20
C ARG A 36 27.40 -13.55 -69.44
N ASN A 37 27.12 -12.36 -70.00
CA ASN A 37 26.83 -12.23 -71.44
C ASN A 37 26.87 -10.78 -71.98
N GLN A 38 28.07 -10.24 -72.21
CA GLN A 38 28.33 -9.40 -73.39
C GLN A 38 29.83 -9.28 -73.65
N SER A 39 30.33 -10.14 -74.54
CA SER A 39 31.64 -9.96 -75.18
C SER A 39 31.42 -9.80 -76.68
N LYS A 40 32.28 -9.01 -77.32
CA LYS A 40 32.27 -8.64 -78.75
C LYS A 40 31.21 -7.60 -79.18
N GLU A 41 31.58 -6.32 -79.03
CA GLU A 41 31.73 -5.48 -80.23
C GLU A 41 32.89 -4.47 -80.07
N THR A 42 34.01 -4.88 -80.67
CA THR A 42 35.12 -4.11 -81.24
C THR A 42 35.13 -2.57 -81.14
N SER A 43 35.92 -2.07 -80.17
CA SER A 43 37.09 -1.20 -80.43
C SER A 43 36.97 -0.03 -81.44
N PHE A 44 36.75 1.20 -80.95
CA PHE A 44 37.39 2.39 -81.55
C PHE A 44 37.50 3.60 -80.59
N PHE A 45 38.65 3.77 -79.92
CA PHE A 45 39.47 5.00 -79.89
C PHE A 45 40.61 4.88 -78.87
N ARG A 46 41.75 5.54 -79.16
CA ARG A 46 42.97 5.51 -78.33
C ARG A 46 43.26 6.90 -77.75
N THR A 47 43.66 6.94 -76.48
CA THR A 47 44.48 7.98 -75.82
C THR A 47 44.05 9.46 -75.86
N CYS A 48 43.78 10.02 -74.67
CA CYS A 48 44.42 11.27 -74.25
C CYS A 48 44.64 11.30 -72.72
N SER A 49 45.80 10.82 -72.24
CA SER A 49 46.08 10.61 -70.82
C SER A 49 46.28 11.88 -69.98
N LYS A 50 46.14 13.08 -70.56
CA LYS A 50 46.24 14.36 -69.84
C LYS A 50 44.89 14.89 -69.37
N CYS A 51 43.77 14.47 -69.96
CA CYS A 51 42.44 15.02 -69.62
C CYS A 51 41.90 14.45 -68.29
N SER A 52 42.13 13.17 -68.01
CA SER A 52 41.67 12.52 -66.77
C SER A 52 42.34 13.06 -65.50
N ILE A 53 43.61 13.48 -65.58
CA ILE A 53 44.33 14.06 -64.44
C ILE A 53 43.73 15.42 -64.07
N TRP A 54 43.44 16.28 -65.05
CA TRP A 54 42.78 17.56 -64.80
C TRP A 54 41.37 17.39 -64.27
N LEU A 55 40.58 16.44 -64.80
CA LEU A 55 39.24 16.16 -64.28
C LEU A 55 39.27 15.64 -62.84
N GLY A 56 40.19 14.72 -62.52
CA GLY A 56 40.39 14.21 -61.16
C GLY A 56 40.84 15.30 -60.18
N ALA A 57 41.75 16.19 -60.61
CA ALA A 57 42.17 17.35 -59.83
C ALA A 57 41.02 18.35 -59.60
N LEU A 58 40.16 18.57 -60.59
CA LEU A 58 38.97 19.42 -60.45
C LEU A 58 37.96 18.84 -59.47
N CYS A 59 37.69 17.53 -59.53
CA CYS A 59 36.85 16.85 -58.55
C CYS A 59 37.43 16.90 -57.13
N ALA A 60 38.75 16.68 -56.98
CA ALA A 60 39.43 16.80 -55.68
C ALA A 60 39.38 18.23 -55.12
N LEU A 61 39.61 19.25 -55.97
CA LEU A 61 39.48 20.65 -55.59
C LEU A 61 38.04 20.99 -55.17
N PHE A 62 37.03 20.50 -55.89
CA PHE A 62 35.63 20.71 -55.56
C PHE A 62 35.22 20.03 -54.26
N PHE A 63 35.78 18.85 -53.96
CA PHE A 63 35.56 18.13 -52.71
C PHE A 63 36.26 18.81 -51.52
N LEU A 64 37.47 19.36 -51.72
CA LEU A 64 38.13 20.20 -50.73
C LEU A 64 37.41 21.53 -50.51
N LEU A 65 36.84 22.12 -51.57
CA LEU A 65 35.99 23.32 -51.47
C LEU A 65 34.66 23.04 -50.76
N SER A 66 34.01 21.90 -50.99
CA SER A 66 32.78 21.55 -50.27
C SER A 66 33.05 21.25 -48.79
N ILE A 67 34.16 20.59 -48.46
CA ILE A 67 34.63 20.43 -47.07
C ILE A 67 34.95 21.80 -46.45
N ALA A 68 35.66 22.68 -47.16
CA ALA A 68 36.00 24.01 -46.64
C ALA A 68 34.74 24.88 -46.43
N LEU A 69 33.78 24.84 -47.35
CA LEU A 69 32.50 25.54 -47.23
C LEU A 69 31.62 24.94 -46.11
N PHE A 70 31.65 23.62 -45.91
CA PHE A 70 30.97 22.97 -44.79
C PHE A 70 31.60 23.35 -43.45
N LEU A 71 32.94 23.37 -43.34
CA LEU A 71 33.66 23.83 -42.15
C LEU A 71 33.41 25.32 -41.88
N VAL A 72 33.43 26.17 -42.91
CA VAL A 72 33.05 27.58 -42.77
C VAL A 72 31.60 27.70 -42.30
N TRP A 73 30.65 26.95 -42.88
CA TRP A 73 29.25 26.94 -42.47
C TRP A 73 29.07 26.50 -41.01
N VAL A 74 29.81 25.47 -40.54
CA VAL A 74 29.83 25.04 -39.13
C VAL A 74 30.46 26.10 -38.21
N ILE A 75 31.41 26.90 -38.70
CA ILE A 75 32.12 27.94 -37.93
C ILE A 75 31.33 29.26 -37.88
N THR A 76 30.58 29.61 -38.93
CA THR A 76 29.82 30.88 -39.08
C THR A 76 28.33 30.75 -38.75
N THR A 77 27.75 29.55 -38.76
CA THR A 77 26.38 29.33 -38.28
C THR A 77 26.42 29.16 -36.76
N ASP A 78 25.98 30.17 -36.02
CA ASP A 78 25.99 30.18 -34.55
C ASP A 78 25.30 28.97 -33.91
N GLY A 79 24.40 28.29 -34.63
CA GLY A 79 23.70 27.08 -34.20
C GLY A 79 24.61 25.91 -33.79
N PHE A 80 25.87 25.83 -34.22
CA PHE A 80 26.83 24.85 -33.67
C PHE A 80 27.66 25.37 -32.51
N ARG A 81 27.83 26.70 -32.36
CA ARG A 81 28.52 27.30 -31.21
C ARG A 81 27.68 27.22 -29.93
N THR A 82 26.35 27.26 -30.05
CA THR A 82 25.42 27.09 -28.92
C THR A 82 25.29 25.66 -28.41
N ILE A 83 25.58 24.64 -29.23
CA ILE A 83 25.54 23.21 -28.84
C ILE A 83 26.65 22.86 -27.82
N GLY A 84 27.74 23.64 -27.78
CA GLY A 84 28.89 23.35 -26.91
C GLY A 84 28.89 24.00 -25.52
N THR A 85 28.01 24.99 -25.23
CA THR A 85 28.19 25.87 -24.04
C THR A 85 26.94 26.21 -23.22
N LYS A 86 25.94 25.33 -23.20
CA LYS A 86 25.06 25.13 -22.03
C LYS A 86 24.76 23.64 -21.86
N GLY A 87 25.59 22.95 -21.08
CA GLY A 87 25.21 21.63 -20.57
C GLY A 87 24.03 21.81 -19.62
N THR A 88 22.83 21.39 -20.03
CA THR A 88 21.67 21.36 -19.14
C THR A 88 21.97 20.38 -18.00
N ASN A 89 21.71 20.81 -16.76
CA ASN A 89 22.03 20.03 -15.57
C ASN A 89 20.97 18.96 -15.33
N VAL A 90 20.71 18.10 -16.32
CA VAL A 90 19.59 17.16 -16.29
C VAL A 90 19.94 15.92 -15.45
N CYS A 91 18.97 15.43 -14.70
CA CYS A 91 19.05 14.15 -14.03
C CYS A 91 18.63 13.02 -14.99
N ASN A 92 19.54 12.08 -15.26
CA ASN A 92 19.35 10.99 -16.22
C ASN A 92 19.34 9.59 -15.56
N SER A 93 19.19 9.51 -14.24
CA SER A 93 18.96 8.25 -13.53
C SER A 93 17.59 7.68 -13.90
N ARG A 94 17.40 6.36 -13.67
CA ARG A 94 16.11 5.70 -13.88
C ARG A 94 15.00 6.39 -13.08
N GLN A 95 15.22 6.65 -11.80
CA GLN A 95 14.26 7.31 -10.92
C GLN A 95 13.85 8.70 -11.45
N CYS A 96 14.78 9.49 -11.99
CA CYS A 96 14.46 10.79 -12.60
C CYS A 96 13.65 10.67 -13.89
N ILE A 97 13.87 9.62 -14.70
CA ILE A 97 13.06 9.32 -15.88
C ILE A 97 11.64 8.89 -15.46
N ASP A 98 11.53 8.04 -14.42
CA ASP A 98 10.24 7.58 -13.87
C ASP A 98 9.41 8.75 -13.31
N ILE A 99 10.05 9.73 -12.62
CA ILE A 99 9.39 10.96 -12.16
C ILE A 99 8.96 11.82 -13.37
N ALA A 100 9.84 12.07 -14.34
CA ALA A 100 9.51 12.87 -15.54
C ALA A 100 8.37 12.25 -16.36
N PHE A 101 8.30 10.93 -16.44
CA PHE A 101 7.19 10.21 -17.06
C PHE A 101 5.88 10.39 -16.28
N ARG A 102 5.90 10.30 -14.94
CA ARG A 102 4.73 10.56 -14.09
C ARG A 102 4.19 11.98 -14.25
N LEU A 103 5.07 12.99 -14.26
CA LEU A 103 4.69 14.38 -14.50
C LEU A 103 4.07 14.57 -15.89
N SER A 104 4.77 14.18 -16.96
CA SER A 104 4.32 14.39 -18.34
C SER A 104 3.05 13.62 -18.73
N SER A 105 2.74 12.50 -18.05
CA SER A 105 1.51 11.72 -18.26
C SER A 105 0.31 12.17 -17.40
N SER A 106 0.51 13.15 -16.51
CA SER A 106 -0.51 13.61 -15.55
C SER A 106 -0.82 15.11 -15.67
N ILE A 107 0.21 15.95 -15.84
CA ILE A 107 0.12 17.41 -15.99
C ILE A 107 -0.63 17.76 -17.29
N ASP A 108 -1.47 18.81 -17.24
CA ASP A 108 -2.08 19.42 -18.41
C ASP A 108 -1.80 20.93 -18.51
N ASP A 109 -0.91 21.27 -19.45
CA ASP A 109 -0.37 22.62 -19.65
C ASP A 109 -1.41 23.63 -20.20
N GLU A 110 -2.58 23.16 -20.66
CA GLU A 110 -3.70 24.03 -21.05
C GLU A 110 -4.45 24.64 -19.85
N ILE A 111 -4.21 24.11 -18.64
CA ILE A 111 -4.85 24.58 -17.40
C ILE A 111 -3.85 25.41 -16.58
N GLU A 112 -4.22 26.66 -16.29
CA GLU A 112 -3.41 27.58 -15.49
C GLU A 112 -3.31 27.11 -14.02
N PRO A 113 -2.10 26.79 -13.50
CA PRO A 113 -1.93 26.30 -12.13
C PRO A 113 -2.40 27.29 -11.06
N CYS A 114 -2.43 28.60 -11.36
CA CYS A 114 -2.95 29.60 -10.43
C CYS A 114 -4.48 29.67 -10.38
N GLU A 115 -5.21 29.03 -11.31
CA GLU A 115 -6.68 28.91 -11.28
C GLU A 115 -7.16 27.53 -10.81
N ASN A 116 -6.42 26.47 -11.13
CA ASN A 116 -6.68 25.12 -10.61
C ASN A 116 -5.43 24.23 -10.67
N PHE A 117 -4.67 24.18 -9.58
CA PHE A 117 -3.42 23.42 -9.49
C PHE A 117 -3.63 21.89 -9.53
N TYR A 118 -4.72 21.39 -8.94
CA TYR A 118 -5.01 19.95 -9.01
C TYR A 118 -5.32 19.51 -10.44
N ARG A 119 -6.13 20.28 -11.18
CA ARG A 119 -6.42 19.98 -12.59
C ARG A 119 -5.18 20.16 -13.46
N HIS A 120 -4.42 21.24 -13.28
CA HIS A 120 -3.11 21.40 -13.95
C HIS A 120 -2.19 20.20 -13.72
N SER A 121 -2.20 19.58 -12.53
CA SER A 121 -1.31 18.46 -12.20
C SER A 121 -1.84 17.07 -12.56
N CYS A 122 -3.17 16.87 -12.65
CA CYS A 122 -3.78 15.54 -12.75
C CYS A 122 -4.82 15.37 -13.88
N GLN A 123 -5.10 16.39 -14.70
CA GLN A 123 -6.16 16.26 -15.73
C GLN A 123 -5.85 15.22 -16.83
N ARG A 124 -4.57 15.02 -17.20
CA ARG A 124 -4.20 13.92 -18.11
C ARG A 124 -4.26 12.55 -17.42
N PHE A 125 -4.03 12.47 -16.11
CA PHE A 125 -4.25 11.26 -15.29
C PHE A 125 -5.73 10.85 -15.29
N HIS A 126 -6.67 11.79 -15.12
CA HIS A 126 -8.12 11.53 -15.21
C HIS A 126 -8.59 11.15 -16.62
N SER A 127 -7.77 11.41 -17.64
CA SER A 127 -8.00 10.98 -19.02
C SER A 127 -7.46 9.57 -19.32
N GLN A 128 -6.76 8.93 -18.37
CA GLN A 128 -6.30 7.54 -18.50
C GLN A 128 -7.41 6.54 -18.16
N THR A 129 -7.23 5.28 -18.58
CA THR A 129 -8.15 4.18 -18.28
C THR A 129 -8.17 3.87 -16.78
N ALA A 130 -9.31 3.42 -16.24
CA ALA A 130 -9.54 3.30 -14.80
C ALA A 130 -8.56 2.35 -14.07
N ASP A 131 -8.00 1.35 -14.78
CA ASP A 131 -6.93 0.47 -14.30
C ASP A 131 -5.61 1.20 -13.98
N LYS A 132 -5.44 2.42 -14.50
CA LYS A 132 -4.25 3.27 -14.32
C LYS A 132 -4.48 4.42 -13.35
N GLN A 133 -5.73 4.72 -12.98
CA GLN A 133 -6.06 5.77 -12.02
C GLN A 133 -5.83 5.34 -10.55
N LEU A 134 -4.72 4.60 -10.32
CA LEU A 134 -4.31 4.10 -9.01
C LEU A 134 -3.75 5.25 -8.17
N ASN A 135 -4.28 5.45 -6.96
CA ASN A 135 -3.67 6.34 -5.97
C ASN A 135 -2.30 5.80 -5.50
N PHE A 136 -1.45 6.66 -4.91
CA PHE A 136 -0.06 6.28 -4.60
C PHE A 136 0.07 5.05 -3.68
N LEU A 137 -0.84 4.87 -2.70
CA LEU A 137 -0.87 3.69 -1.83
C LEU A 137 -1.12 2.40 -2.60
N SER A 138 -1.95 2.45 -3.65
CA SER A 138 -2.20 1.32 -4.55
C SER A 138 -1.01 1.03 -5.47
N GLN A 139 -0.29 2.07 -5.90
CA GLN A 139 0.96 1.93 -6.66
C GLN A 139 2.05 1.26 -5.81
N LEU A 140 2.25 1.75 -4.58
CA LEU A 140 3.17 1.18 -3.58
C LEU A 140 2.86 -0.30 -3.31
N LYS A 141 1.57 -0.67 -3.14
CA LYS A 141 1.20 -2.08 -2.96
C LYS A 141 1.55 -2.92 -4.19
N ASP A 142 1.24 -2.47 -5.41
CA ASP A 142 1.51 -3.27 -6.60
C ASP A 142 3.01 -3.45 -6.86
N GLU A 143 3.84 -2.43 -6.64
CA GLU A 143 5.29 -2.54 -6.79
C GLU A 143 5.94 -3.41 -5.70
N SER A 144 5.48 -3.28 -4.44
CA SER A 144 5.88 -4.20 -3.34
C SER A 144 5.55 -5.65 -3.69
N LEU A 145 4.33 -5.92 -4.17
CA LEU A 145 3.89 -7.25 -4.60
C LEU A 145 4.71 -7.76 -5.79
N ARG A 146 5.02 -6.93 -6.79
CA ARG A 146 5.90 -7.33 -7.93
C ARG A 146 7.32 -7.64 -7.48
N THR A 147 7.88 -6.83 -6.58
CA THR A 147 9.20 -7.08 -6.00
C THR A 147 9.23 -8.44 -5.30
N MET A 148 8.23 -8.74 -4.46
CA MET A 148 8.15 -10.03 -3.77
C MET A 148 7.83 -11.20 -4.72
N GLN A 149 7.02 -10.98 -5.76
CA GLN A 149 6.81 -11.97 -6.83
C GLN A 149 8.15 -12.38 -7.47
N SER A 150 8.97 -11.39 -7.85
CA SER A 150 10.26 -11.63 -8.51
C SER A 150 11.25 -12.40 -7.63
N LEU A 151 11.14 -12.25 -6.29
CA LEU A 151 11.93 -12.98 -5.31
C LEU A 151 11.41 -14.42 -5.11
N PHE A 152 10.10 -14.64 -5.06
CA PHE A 152 9.54 -15.98 -4.88
C PHE A 152 9.58 -16.83 -6.17
N SER A 153 9.58 -16.20 -7.35
CA SER A 153 9.61 -16.89 -8.65
C SER A 153 11.01 -16.99 -9.28
N SER A 154 12.10 -16.61 -8.60
CA SER A 154 13.45 -16.67 -9.18
C SER A 154 14.00 -18.10 -9.22
N GLU A 155 14.54 -18.50 -10.38
CA GLU A 155 15.20 -19.79 -10.59
C GLU A 155 16.63 -19.76 -10.01
N GLU A 156 16.77 -20.17 -8.75
CA GLU A 156 18.03 -20.30 -8.04
C GLU A 156 18.20 -21.73 -7.49
N ASP A 157 19.44 -22.18 -7.29
CA ASP A 157 19.70 -23.50 -6.72
C ASP A 157 19.14 -23.60 -5.29
N PRO A 158 18.20 -24.53 -4.99
CA PRO A 158 17.64 -24.69 -3.64
C PRO A 158 18.67 -24.97 -2.54
N ARG A 159 19.92 -25.33 -2.91
CA ARG A 159 21.05 -25.56 -2.01
C ARG A 159 21.84 -24.29 -1.66
N SER A 160 21.78 -23.23 -2.46
CA SER A 160 22.32 -21.92 -2.09
C SER A 160 21.34 -21.06 -1.29
N LEU A 161 20.05 -21.40 -1.31
CA LEU A 161 19.02 -20.70 -0.55
C LEU A 161 19.07 -21.01 0.96
N GLN A 162 18.88 -19.94 1.75
CA GLN A 162 18.51 -20.02 3.17
C GLN A 162 17.22 -20.84 3.36
N LYS A 163 17.00 -21.39 4.57
CA LYS A 163 15.88 -22.30 4.85
C LYS A 163 14.54 -21.55 4.75
N THR A 164 14.49 -20.33 5.28
CA THR A 164 13.34 -19.42 5.15
C THR A 164 13.00 -19.16 3.69
N ALA A 165 13.98 -18.71 2.89
CA ALA A 165 13.81 -18.45 1.46
C ALA A 165 13.34 -19.70 0.67
N ARG A 166 13.91 -20.88 0.95
CA ARG A 166 13.47 -22.14 0.32
C ARG A 166 12.03 -22.50 0.71
N LEU A 167 11.66 -22.36 1.97
CA LEU A 167 10.28 -22.62 2.41
C LEU A 167 9.29 -21.65 1.75
N SER A 168 9.62 -20.35 1.67
CA SER A 168 8.79 -19.34 1.02
C SER A 168 8.62 -19.58 -0.49
N LYS A 169 9.68 -20.02 -1.20
CA LYS A 169 9.56 -20.48 -2.61
C LYS A 169 8.73 -21.76 -2.74
N ASN A 170 8.86 -22.72 -1.84
CA ASN A 170 8.07 -23.96 -1.87
C ASN A 170 6.58 -23.67 -1.62
N LEU A 171 6.26 -22.81 -0.65
CA LEU A 171 4.89 -22.30 -0.42
C LEU A 171 4.36 -21.57 -1.66
N TYR A 172 5.16 -20.74 -2.33
CA TYR A 172 4.73 -20.03 -3.55
C TYR A 172 4.45 -21.01 -4.70
N SER A 173 5.30 -22.02 -4.89
CA SER A 173 5.09 -23.10 -5.87
C SER A 173 3.79 -23.87 -5.61
N ALA A 174 3.54 -24.26 -4.36
CA ALA A 174 2.28 -24.90 -3.95
C ALA A 174 1.07 -23.97 -4.15
N CYS A 175 1.22 -22.69 -3.82
CA CYS A 175 0.19 -21.68 -3.97
C CYS A 175 -0.23 -21.45 -5.44
N MET A 176 0.74 -21.49 -6.36
CA MET A 176 0.55 -21.33 -7.80
C MET A 176 0.05 -22.61 -8.50
N ASN A 177 0.07 -23.77 -7.83
CA ASN A 177 -0.44 -25.02 -8.38
C ASN A 177 -1.98 -25.07 -8.31
N ALA A 178 -2.61 -24.39 -9.27
CA ALA A 178 -4.07 -24.32 -9.39
C ALA A 178 -4.76 -25.70 -9.48
N VAL A 179 -4.10 -26.74 -10.00
CA VAL A 179 -4.70 -28.09 -10.10
C VAL A 179 -4.86 -28.71 -8.71
N LEU A 180 -3.80 -28.70 -7.89
CA LEU A 180 -3.85 -29.27 -6.53
C LEU A 180 -4.69 -28.42 -5.57
N ARG A 181 -4.67 -27.09 -5.70
CA ARG A 181 -5.54 -26.23 -4.87
C ARG A 181 -7.01 -26.44 -5.21
N SER A 182 -7.39 -26.40 -6.48
CA SER A 182 -8.80 -26.54 -6.86
C SER A 182 -9.32 -27.98 -6.76
N SER A 183 -8.47 -29.02 -6.64
CA SER A 183 -8.93 -30.38 -6.32
C SER A 183 -9.32 -30.57 -4.85
N ASN A 184 -8.68 -29.83 -3.94
CA ASN A 184 -8.87 -30.01 -2.50
C ASN A 184 -9.75 -28.90 -1.88
N ALA A 185 -9.87 -27.75 -2.54
CA ALA A 185 -10.71 -26.64 -2.10
C ALA A 185 -12.22 -26.95 -2.13
N PRO A 186 -13.02 -26.51 -1.14
CA PRO A 186 -12.66 -26.00 0.19
C PRO A 186 -12.65 -27.12 1.26
N THR A 187 -12.49 -28.38 0.83
CA THR A 187 -12.58 -29.59 1.67
C THR A 187 -11.57 -29.58 2.82
N ASP A 188 -10.33 -29.12 2.58
CA ASP A 188 -9.28 -29.05 3.61
C ASP A 188 -9.68 -28.10 4.75
N LEU A 189 -10.20 -26.92 4.39
CA LEU A 189 -10.70 -25.93 5.33
C LEU A 189 -11.89 -26.47 6.13
N LEU A 190 -12.89 -27.06 5.48
CA LEU A 190 -14.04 -27.64 6.18
C LEU A 190 -13.61 -28.80 7.10
N THR A 191 -12.64 -29.61 6.68
CA THR A 191 -12.08 -30.71 7.47
C THR A 191 -11.30 -30.19 8.69
N PHE A 192 -10.55 -29.10 8.54
CA PHE A 192 -9.89 -28.42 9.66
C PHE A 192 -10.91 -27.87 10.68
N ILE A 193 -11.97 -27.20 10.20
CA ILE A 193 -13.00 -26.56 11.04
C ILE A 193 -13.81 -27.59 11.86
N ARG A 194 -14.01 -28.82 11.35
CA ARG A 194 -14.69 -29.91 12.08
C ARG A 194 -14.00 -30.32 13.40
N ASN A 195 -12.75 -29.91 13.65
CA ASN A 195 -12.04 -30.19 14.90
C ASN A 195 -12.44 -29.23 16.05
N PHE A 196 -13.25 -28.21 15.78
CA PHE A 196 -13.67 -27.20 16.75
C PHE A 196 -15.17 -27.31 17.10
N PRO A 197 -15.60 -26.90 18.31
CA PRO A 197 -17.01 -26.92 18.72
C PRO A 197 -17.95 -26.16 17.77
N CYS A 198 -18.77 -26.87 17.01
CA CYS A 198 -19.56 -26.30 15.93
C CYS A 198 -21.08 -26.43 16.12
N GLY A 199 -21.82 -25.40 15.69
CA GLY A 199 -23.28 -25.36 15.76
C GLY A 199 -23.98 -25.69 14.42
N PRO A 200 -25.31 -25.86 14.42
CA PRO A 200 -26.10 -26.35 13.28
C PRO A 200 -26.29 -25.34 12.16
N LEU A 201 -25.58 -24.20 12.16
CA LEU A 201 -25.42 -23.39 10.95
C LEU A 201 -24.62 -24.16 9.88
N LEU A 202 -23.63 -24.95 10.32
CA LEU A 202 -22.73 -25.69 9.44
C LEU A 202 -23.32 -27.02 8.99
N ARG A 203 -23.04 -27.41 7.75
CA ARG A 203 -23.53 -28.66 7.14
C ARG A 203 -23.24 -29.89 8.00
N ASP A 204 -21.98 -30.04 8.42
CA ASP A 204 -21.47 -31.24 9.07
C ASP A 204 -21.71 -31.29 10.60
N CYS A 205 -22.40 -30.31 11.17
CA CYS A 205 -22.52 -30.11 12.62
C CYS A 205 -23.97 -30.27 13.12
N PRO A 206 -24.52 -31.50 13.15
CA PRO A 206 -25.93 -31.73 13.49
C PRO A 206 -26.26 -31.50 14.96
N ASN A 207 -25.31 -31.72 15.87
CA ASN A 207 -25.55 -31.78 17.31
C ASN A 207 -24.70 -30.72 18.01
N PHE A 208 -25.33 -29.82 18.77
CA PHE A 208 -24.65 -28.81 19.57
C PHE A 208 -25.05 -28.95 21.05
N HIS A 209 -24.08 -29.24 21.90
CA HIS A 209 -24.30 -29.48 23.33
C HIS A 209 -24.10 -28.18 24.12
N ALA A 210 -25.15 -27.36 24.17
CA ALA A 210 -25.11 -26.02 24.76
C ALA A 210 -24.72 -26.00 26.25
N ASP A 211 -25.01 -27.06 27.02
CA ASP A 211 -24.72 -27.11 28.46
C ASP A 211 -23.25 -27.39 28.80
N SER A 212 -22.50 -27.99 27.87
CA SER A 212 -21.05 -28.25 28.00
C SER A 212 -20.19 -27.28 27.21
N TYR A 213 -20.76 -26.19 26.68
CA TYR A 213 -20.07 -25.25 25.81
C TYR A 213 -19.63 -23.98 26.56
N SER A 214 -18.31 -23.85 26.73
CA SER A 214 -17.62 -22.60 27.10
C SER A 214 -17.22 -21.86 25.83
N TRP A 215 -17.68 -20.61 25.67
CA TRP A 215 -17.33 -19.80 24.51
C TRP A 215 -15.95 -19.14 24.70
N GLU A 216 -15.58 -18.86 25.95
CA GLU A 216 -14.27 -18.36 26.37
C GLU A 216 -13.18 -19.35 25.95
N ARG A 217 -13.35 -20.63 26.31
CA ARG A 217 -12.42 -21.69 25.90
C ARG A 217 -12.34 -21.83 24.38
N HIS A 218 -13.49 -21.75 23.69
CA HIS A 218 -13.54 -21.87 22.23
C HIS A 218 -12.85 -20.69 21.52
N SER A 219 -13.09 -19.46 21.97
CA SER A 219 -12.42 -18.24 21.49
C SER A 219 -10.91 -18.32 21.71
N GLY A 220 -10.46 -18.83 22.87
CA GLY A 220 -9.05 -19.01 23.19
C GLY A 220 -8.36 -20.10 22.35
N MET A 221 -9.05 -21.20 22.04
CA MET A 221 -8.58 -22.22 21.09
C MET A 221 -8.44 -21.68 19.66
N LEU A 222 -9.22 -20.67 19.29
CA LEU A 222 -9.28 -20.16 17.92
C LEU A 222 -8.28 -19.05 17.62
N ASP A 223 -7.79 -18.28 18.60
CA ASP A 223 -6.80 -17.17 18.49
C ASP A 223 -6.50 -16.73 17.02
N TRP A 224 -5.40 -17.24 16.46
CA TRP A 224 -4.89 -16.91 15.13
C TRP A 224 -5.81 -17.34 13.99
N TYR A 225 -6.50 -18.47 14.14
CA TYR A 225 -7.41 -19.01 13.14
C TYR A 225 -8.65 -18.12 12.99
N ALA A 226 -9.16 -17.52 14.06
CA ALA A 226 -10.19 -16.46 14.00
C ALA A 226 -9.60 -15.08 13.62
N GLY A 227 -8.32 -14.85 13.89
CA GLY A 227 -7.64 -13.58 13.59
C GLY A 227 -8.24 -12.40 14.35
N ASN A 228 -8.19 -11.21 13.75
CA ASN A 228 -8.75 -9.99 14.36
C ASN A 228 -10.27 -10.00 14.52
N TYR A 229 -10.98 -11.03 14.04
CA TYR A 229 -12.44 -11.14 14.16
C TYR A 229 -12.89 -11.87 15.44
N ASN A 230 -11.96 -12.37 16.25
CA ASN A 230 -12.25 -13.12 17.47
C ASN A 230 -12.88 -12.23 18.56
N LEU A 231 -13.75 -12.79 19.42
CA LEU A 231 -14.50 -12.05 20.45
C LEU A 231 -13.59 -11.27 21.42
N ILE A 232 -12.40 -11.82 21.67
CA ILE A 232 -11.28 -11.20 22.37
C ILE A 232 -10.04 -11.50 21.51
N VAL A 233 -9.26 -10.48 21.15
CA VAL A 233 -8.06 -10.62 20.32
C VAL A 233 -6.82 -10.42 21.20
N TYR A 234 -5.93 -11.42 21.23
CA TYR A 234 -4.61 -11.28 21.86
C TYR A 234 -3.67 -10.44 20.97
N ASP A 235 -2.84 -9.60 21.58
CA ASP A 235 -1.71 -8.95 20.92
C ASP A 235 -0.57 -8.71 21.92
N ARG A 236 0.42 -7.88 21.55
CA ARG A 236 1.55 -7.47 22.39
C ARG A 236 1.54 -5.96 22.58
N ASP A 237 1.75 -5.50 23.82
CA ASP A 237 2.08 -4.10 24.11
C ASP A 237 3.44 -4.02 24.83
N VAL A 238 3.91 -2.80 25.10
CA VAL A 238 5.06 -2.52 25.95
C VAL A 238 4.62 -2.10 27.35
N HIS A 239 5.44 -2.39 28.35
CA HIS A 239 5.16 -2.05 29.74
C HIS A 239 5.15 -0.52 29.93
N PRO A 240 4.14 0.09 30.60
CA PRO A 240 3.94 1.54 30.56
C PRO A 240 5.07 2.34 31.20
N GLN A 241 5.78 1.78 32.20
CA GLN A 241 7.00 2.37 32.78
C GLN A 241 8.31 1.91 32.13
N ASP A 242 8.28 0.83 31.33
CA ASP A 242 9.45 0.30 30.62
C ASP A 242 9.04 -0.09 29.20
N ARG A 243 9.13 0.90 28.29
CA ARG A 243 8.71 0.76 26.89
C ARG A 243 9.56 -0.22 26.07
N SER A 244 10.58 -0.86 26.67
CA SER A 244 11.30 -1.97 26.05
C SER A 244 10.72 -3.33 26.41
N LYS A 245 10.10 -3.50 27.60
CA LYS A 245 9.57 -4.79 28.06
C LYS A 245 8.24 -5.12 27.40
N ILE A 246 8.12 -6.33 26.83
CA ILE A 246 6.90 -6.83 26.18
C ILE A 246 5.91 -7.35 27.23
N ILE A 247 4.63 -7.00 27.09
CA ILE A 247 3.50 -7.51 27.88
C ILE A 247 2.37 -8.02 26.99
N LEU A 248 1.43 -8.76 27.57
CA LEU A 248 0.19 -9.16 26.89
C LEU A 248 -0.67 -7.90 26.59
N GLN A 249 -1.31 -7.90 25.44
CA GLN A 249 -2.46 -7.03 25.16
C GLN A 249 -3.70 -7.89 24.89
N ILE A 250 -4.86 -7.41 25.35
CA ILE A 250 -6.16 -7.82 24.80
C ILE A 250 -6.88 -6.61 24.21
N LYS A 251 -7.58 -6.82 23.09
CA LYS A 251 -8.31 -5.77 22.36
C LYS A 251 -9.61 -6.28 21.73
N PRO A 252 -10.54 -5.38 21.33
CA PRO A 252 -11.78 -5.75 20.65
C PRO A 252 -11.54 -6.38 19.27
N PRO A 253 -12.54 -7.07 18.69
CA PRO A 253 -12.50 -7.48 17.29
C PRO A 253 -12.52 -6.29 16.34
N ASP A 254 -11.76 -6.39 15.25
CA ASP A 254 -11.93 -5.55 14.07
C ASP A 254 -12.81 -6.27 13.04
N LEU A 255 -14.12 -6.01 13.09
CA LEU A 255 -15.08 -6.47 12.08
C LEU A 255 -15.16 -5.55 10.84
N SER A 256 -14.38 -4.46 10.78
CA SER A 256 -14.42 -3.49 9.67
C SER A 256 -14.14 -4.09 8.28
N PRO A 257 -13.26 -5.11 8.11
CA PRO A 257 -13.08 -5.77 6.82
C PRO A 257 -14.31 -6.55 6.31
N ILE A 258 -15.24 -6.92 7.21
CA ILE A 258 -16.48 -7.65 6.89
C ILE A 258 -17.65 -6.66 6.78
N VAL A 259 -17.83 -5.82 7.80
CA VAL A 259 -19.00 -4.95 7.96
C VAL A 259 -18.83 -3.62 7.21
N GLY A 260 -17.62 -3.05 7.18
CA GLY A 260 -17.36 -1.73 6.62
C GLY A 260 -17.69 -1.55 5.13
N PRO A 261 -17.45 -2.54 4.24
CA PRO A 261 -17.94 -2.46 2.86
C PRO A 261 -19.47 -2.40 2.80
N ILE A 262 -20.15 -3.24 3.58
CA ILE A 262 -21.61 -3.35 3.62
C ILE A 262 -22.24 -2.07 4.18
N GLU A 263 -21.63 -1.45 5.19
CA GLU A 263 -22.04 -0.15 5.71
C GLU A 263 -21.90 0.95 4.66
N ARG A 264 -20.77 1.03 3.94
CA ARG A 264 -20.57 2.03 2.89
C ARG A 264 -21.60 1.90 1.77
N ASP A 265 -21.83 0.68 1.28
CA ASP A 265 -22.83 0.41 0.25
C ASP A 265 -24.25 0.77 0.73
N LEU A 266 -24.59 0.42 1.98
CA LEU A 266 -25.87 0.77 2.60
C LEU A 266 -26.07 2.29 2.72
N VAL A 267 -25.06 3.01 3.22
CA VAL A 267 -25.10 4.48 3.38
C VAL A 267 -25.18 5.17 2.01
N ALA A 268 -24.41 4.73 1.02
CA ALA A 268 -24.40 5.32 -0.31
C ALA A 268 -25.73 5.11 -1.07
N LEU A 269 -26.29 3.89 -1.02
CA LEU A 269 -27.47 3.50 -1.80
C LEU A 269 -28.80 3.83 -1.11
N ALA A 270 -28.93 3.54 0.20
CA ALA A 270 -30.20 3.66 0.92
C ALA A 270 -30.34 4.95 1.75
N LYS A 271 -29.21 5.57 2.16
CA LYS A 271 -29.18 6.78 3.01
C LYS A 271 -30.12 6.68 4.23
N PRO A 272 -30.01 5.61 5.05
CA PRO A 272 -30.98 5.31 6.10
C PRO A 272 -30.96 6.36 7.21
N SER A 273 -32.10 6.55 7.89
CA SER A 273 -32.13 7.31 9.14
C SER A 273 -31.36 6.56 10.25
N PRO A 274 -30.93 7.24 11.34
CA PRO A 274 -30.24 6.58 12.45
C PRO A 274 -31.01 5.41 13.07
N THR A 275 -32.35 5.45 13.04
CA THR A 275 -33.23 4.38 13.52
C THR A 275 -33.40 3.20 12.55
N GLU A 276 -33.12 3.39 11.26
CA GLU A 276 -33.19 2.33 10.23
C GLU A 276 -31.83 1.68 9.99
N PHE A 277 -30.74 2.36 10.38
CA PHE A 277 -29.37 1.94 10.11
C PHE A 277 -29.04 0.53 10.64
N GLU A 278 -29.22 0.26 11.94
CA GLU A 278 -28.83 -1.03 12.52
C GLU A 278 -29.66 -2.21 11.98
N PRO A 279 -31.01 -2.12 11.85
CA PRO A 279 -31.81 -3.18 11.23
C PRO A 279 -31.43 -3.46 9.78
N LEU A 280 -31.14 -2.42 8.98
CA LEU A 280 -30.72 -2.59 7.59
C LEU A 280 -29.29 -3.14 7.48
N LEU A 281 -28.39 -2.77 8.40
CA LEU A 281 -27.04 -3.34 8.47
C LEU A 281 -27.11 -4.83 8.82
N GLN A 282 -27.94 -5.23 9.79
CA GLN A 282 -28.17 -6.64 10.13
C GLN A 282 -28.72 -7.42 8.93
N LEU A 283 -29.71 -6.86 8.21
CA LEU A 283 -30.29 -7.49 7.02
C LEU A 283 -29.25 -7.67 5.90
N SER A 284 -28.42 -6.66 5.65
CA SER A 284 -27.37 -6.70 4.62
C SER A 284 -26.24 -7.65 5.00
N LEU A 285 -25.83 -7.70 6.27
CA LEU A 285 -24.89 -8.70 6.79
C LEU A 285 -25.43 -10.13 6.61
N ARG A 286 -26.71 -10.37 6.90
CA ARG A 286 -27.34 -11.67 6.66
C ARG A 286 -27.30 -12.08 5.19
N GLN A 287 -27.49 -11.13 4.27
CA GLN A 287 -27.35 -11.39 2.83
C GLN A 287 -25.89 -11.69 2.44
N ASN A 288 -24.91 -11.05 3.06
CA ASN A 288 -23.49 -11.35 2.86
C ASN A 288 -23.09 -12.74 3.39
N LEU A 289 -23.60 -13.14 4.57
CA LEU A 289 -23.46 -14.49 5.11
C LEU A 289 -24.05 -15.57 4.18
N LEU A 290 -25.04 -15.21 3.37
CA LEU A 290 -25.62 -16.01 2.28
C LEU A 290 -24.87 -15.90 0.93
N SER A 291 -23.58 -15.55 0.94
CA SER A 291 -22.70 -15.60 -0.25
C SER A 291 -22.67 -16.99 -0.90
N SER A 292 -22.31 -17.08 -2.19
CA SER A 292 -22.20 -18.35 -2.94
C SER A 292 -21.34 -19.38 -2.18
N PHE A 293 -20.09 -19.00 -1.86
CA PHE A 293 -19.19 -19.82 -1.05
C PHE A 293 -19.86 -20.42 0.19
N SER A 294 -20.57 -19.59 0.97
CA SER A 294 -21.28 -20.05 2.17
C SER A 294 -22.41 -21.02 1.85
N ARG A 295 -23.31 -20.70 0.93
CA ARG A 295 -24.46 -21.55 0.58
C ARG A 295 -24.02 -22.90 0.03
N ASP A 296 -23.03 -22.88 -0.85
CA ASP A 296 -22.67 -24.05 -1.64
C ASP A 296 -21.83 -25.03 -0.80
N ASN A 297 -20.97 -24.52 0.11
CA ASN A 297 -19.99 -25.32 0.85
C ASN A 297 -20.22 -25.38 2.37
N LEU A 298 -20.53 -24.25 3.01
CA LEU A 298 -20.50 -24.11 4.47
C LEU A 298 -21.83 -24.49 5.14
N LEU A 299 -22.93 -23.98 4.58
CA LEU A 299 -24.25 -24.00 5.20
C LEU A 299 -25.01 -25.31 4.95
N ARG A 300 -25.99 -25.56 5.81
CA ARG A 300 -27.15 -26.43 5.50
C ARG A 300 -28.05 -25.74 4.45
N ASP A 301 -29.20 -26.33 4.14
CA ASP A 301 -30.19 -25.67 3.28
C ASP A 301 -30.50 -24.26 3.84
N PRO A 302 -30.32 -23.17 3.07
CA PRO A 302 -30.56 -21.81 3.55
C PRO A 302 -31.97 -21.53 4.06
N ARG A 303 -32.94 -22.42 3.81
CA ARG A 303 -34.30 -22.37 4.38
C ARG A 303 -34.34 -22.86 5.82
N ASP A 304 -33.49 -23.81 6.19
CA ASP A 304 -33.48 -24.46 7.50
C ASP A 304 -32.63 -23.69 8.54
N VAL A 305 -31.72 -22.81 8.09
CA VAL A 305 -30.78 -22.07 8.96
C VAL A 305 -31.03 -20.55 9.04
N GLN A 306 -32.22 -20.07 8.64
CA GLN A 306 -32.53 -18.64 8.63
C GLN A 306 -32.39 -18.00 10.02
N SER A 307 -32.90 -18.65 11.07
CA SER A 307 -32.79 -18.16 12.46
C SER A 307 -31.33 -18.05 12.93
N GLN A 308 -30.48 -19.02 12.57
CA GLN A 308 -29.06 -19.04 12.92
C GLN A 308 -28.28 -17.96 12.17
N LEU A 309 -28.67 -17.65 10.92
CA LEU A 309 -28.14 -16.54 10.16
C LEU A 309 -28.60 -15.19 10.72
N ASP A 310 -29.86 -15.07 11.16
CA ASP A 310 -30.37 -13.88 11.85
C ASP A 310 -29.62 -13.62 13.17
N GLU A 311 -29.37 -14.68 13.96
CA GLU A 311 -28.60 -14.62 15.21
C GLU A 311 -27.14 -14.18 14.97
N VAL A 312 -26.42 -14.81 14.02
CA VAL A 312 -25.01 -14.47 13.75
C VAL A 312 -24.89 -13.06 13.16
N ALA A 313 -25.81 -12.65 12.27
CA ALA A 313 -25.83 -11.30 11.73
C ALA A 313 -26.09 -10.25 12.84
N ARG A 314 -26.96 -10.55 13.82
CA ARG A 314 -27.16 -9.67 14.99
C ARG A 314 -25.89 -9.56 15.82
N LEU A 315 -25.26 -10.69 16.16
CA LEU A 315 -24.03 -10.67 16.94
C LEU A 315 -22.90 -9.90 16.24
N MET A 316 -22.77 -10.01 14.91
CA MET A 316 -21.82 -9.20 14.14
C MET A 316 -22.10 -7.68 14.24
N VAL A 317 -23.37 -7.26 14.24
CA VAL A 317 -23.75 -5.84 14.44
C VAL A 317 -23.46 -5.39 15.86
N ASP A 318 -23.94 -6.12 16.88
CA ASP A 318 -23.73 -5.83 18.30
C ASP A 318 -22.24 -5.65 18.63
N LEU A 319 -21.37 -6.55 18.13
CA LEU A 319 -19.92 -6.49 18.33
C LEU A 319 -19.27 -5.33 17.57
N TYR A 320 -19.63 -5.12 16.29
CA TYR A 320 -19.07 -4.05 15.48
C TYR A 320 -19.40 -2.66 16.06
N ILE A 321 -20.66 -2.45 16.45
CA ILE A 321 -21.11 -1.20 17.04
C ILE A 321 -20.48 -0.99 18.43
N SER A 322 -20.41 -2.04 19.27
CA SER A 322 -19.75 -1.97 20.58
C SER A 322 -18.26 -1.61 20.46
N ALA A 323 -17.52 -2.27 19.56
CA ALA A 323 -16.10 -1.97 19.31
C ALA A 323 -15.93 -0.52 18.82
N ARG A 324 -16.73 -0.10 17.83
CA ARG A 324 -16.69 1.28 17.28
C ARG A 324 -17.07 2.36 18.28
N GLN A 325 -18.00 2.09 19.20
CA GLN A 325 -18.36 3.01 20.29
C GLN A 325 -17.30 3.06 21.40
N SER A 326 -16.43 2.07 21.50
CA SER A 326 -15.32 2.02 22.46
C SER A 326 -14.05 2.69 21.92
N ALA A 327 -13.82 2.57 20.60
CA ALA A 327 -12.67 3.14 19.92
C ALA A 327 -12.72 4.68 19.84
N SER A 328 -11.75 5.34 20.45
CA SER A 328 -11.53 6.79 20.31
C SER A 328 -10.44 7.10 19.26
N LEU A 329 -10.29 8.37 18.86
CA LEU A 329 -9.22 8.83 17.95
C LEU A 329 -7.80 8.46 18.43
N THR A 330 -7.64 8.21 19.73
CA THR A 330 -6.51 7.49 20.32
C THR A 330 -7.05 6.30 21.14
N PRO A 331 -6.62 5.05 20.90
CA PRO A 331 -7.11 3.89 21.65
C PRO A 331 -6.87 4.06 23.16
N ASN A 332 -7.91 3.87 23.97
CA ASN A 332 -7.82 4.08 25.42
C ASN A 332 -7.24 2.83 26.06
N THR A 333 -5.96 2.88 26.46
CA THR A 333 -5.25 1.70 26.98
C THR A 333 -5.23 1.71 28.50
N THR A 334 -5.95 0.76 29.10
CA THR A 334 -5.93 0.51 30.54
C THR A 334 -4.83 -0.49 30.87
N TYR A 335 -4.01 -0.20 31.88
CA TYR A 335 -2.94 -1.10 32.35
C TYR A 335 -3.26 -1.60 33.75
N LEU A 336 -3.26 -2.93 33.92
CA LEU A 336 -3.58 -3.63 35.17
C LEU A 336 -3.00 -5.06 35.14
N THR A 337 -3.00 -5.74 36.29
CA THR A 337 -2.55 -7.12 36.40
C THR A 337 -3.61 -8.15 35.97
N ILE A 338 -3.20 -9.36 35.61
CA ILE A 338 -4.12 -10.45 35.23
C ILE A 338 -5.13 -10.76 36.35
N GLY A 339 -4.72 -10.67 37.63
CA GLY A 339 -5.63 -10.81 38.78
C GLY A 339 -6.68 -9.71 38.83
N GLU A 340 -6.26 -8.45 38.76
CA GLU A 340 -7.18 -7.28 38.73
C GLU A 340 -8.15 -7.35 37.54
N MET A 341 -7.73 -7.88 36.39
CA MET A 341 -8.61 -8.12 35.24
C MET A 341 -9.74 -9.10 35.57
N PHE A 342 -9.41 -10.22 36.24
CA PHE A 342 -10.41 -11.22 36.64
C PHE A 342 -11.39 -10.68 37.69
N GLU A 343 -10.94 -9.81 38.60
CA GLU A 343 -11.80 -9.12 39.57
C GLU A 343 -12.68 -8.03 38.93
N ALA A 344 -12.18 -7.34 37.89
CA ALA A 344 -12.88 -6.25 37.22
C ALA A 344 -13.87 -6.70 36.13
N LEU A 345 -13.65 -7.88 35.53
CA LEU A 345 -14.52 -8.48 34.50
C LEU A 345 -15.06 -9.87 34.90
N PRO A 346 -15.66 -10.05 36.10
CA PRO A 346 -15.98 -11.36 36.68
C PRO A 346 -17.12 -12.12 35.96
N GLN A 347 -17.80 -11.48 35.01
CA GLN A 347 -18.83 -12.09 34.15
C GLN A 347 -18.25 -12.83 32.93
N LEU A 348 -16.94 -12.66 32.66
CA LEU A 348 -16.22 -13.32 31.57
C LEU A 348 -15.29 -14.38 32.19
N TYR A 349 -15.39 -15.64 31.78
CA TYR A 349 -14.52 -16.72 32.30
C TYR A 349 -13.12 -16.69 31.66
N LEU A 350 -12.43 -15.54 31.74
CA LEU A 350 -11.18 -15.23 31.04
C LEU A 350 -10.03 -16.20 31.37
N ARG A 351 -10.07 -16.86 32.53
CA ARG A 351 -9.13 -17.95 32.86
C ARG A 351 -9.25 -19.13 31.90
N GLU A 352 -10.47 -19.50 31.48
CA GLU A 352 -10.66 -20.56 30.48
C GLU A 352 -10.21 -20.13 29.08
N PHE A 353 -10.33 -18.84 28.74
CA PHE A 353 -9.81 -18.26 27.51
C PHE A 353 -8.26 -18.30 27.47
N PHE A 354 -7.60 -18.08 28.61
CA PHE A 354 -6.14 -18.21 28.74
C PHE A 354 -5.70 -19.68 28.74
N ASP A 355 -6.32 -20.54 29.54
CA ASP A 355 -5.98 -21.97 29.66
C ASP A 355 -6.35 -22.81 28.43
N ALA A 356 -7.12 -22.26 27.48
CA ALA A 356 -7.40 -22.91 26.20
C ALA A 356 -6.16 -23.12 25.33
N GLN A 357 -5.23 -22.16 25.32
CA GLN A 357 -4.08 -22.13 24.41
C GLN A 357 -2.90 -21.33 24.96
N LEU A 358 -3.14 -20.19 25.61
CA LEU A 358 -2.11 -19.24 26.05
C LEU A 358 -1.15 -19.87 27.07
N SER A 359 -1.69 -20.62 28.04
CA SER A 359 -0.94 -21.36 29.07
C SER A 359 0.01 -22.44 28.52
N ASN A 360 -0.14 -22.85 27.24
CA ASN A 360 0.78 -23.75 26.55
C ASN A 360 1.94 -23.00 25.85
N ILE A 361 1.78 -21.69 25.61
CA ILE A 361 2.73 -20.84 24.88
C ILE A 361 3.67 -20.12 25.85
N TYR A 362 3.11 -19.47 26.87
CA TYR A 362 3.89 -18.80 27.91
C TYR A 362 3.27 -19.01 29.29
N LYS A 363 4.11 -18.97 30.32
CA LYS A 363 3.68 -19.14 31.72
C LYS A 363 3.33 -17.77 32.30
N TRP A 364 2.04 -17.49 32.40
CA TRP A 364 1.54 -16.27 33.04
C TRP A 364 1.34 -16.45 34.55
N THR A 365 1.29 -15.33 35.27
CA THR A 365 0.90 -15.24 36.68
C THR A 365 -0.17 -14.16 36.86
N GLU A 366 -0.97 -14.25 37.92
CA GLU A 366 -1.97 -13.20 38.23
C GLU A 366 -1.34 -11.85 38.58
N SER A 367 -0.04 -11.82 38.93
CA SER A 367 0.75 -10.60 39.12
C SER A 367 1.37 -10.02 37.83
N ASP A 368 1.17 -10.66 36.66
CA ASP A 368 1.69 -10.12 35.41
C ASP A 368 0.84 -8.94 34.94
N MET A 369 1.51 -7.84 34.58
CA MET A 369 0.89 -6.68 33.94
C MET A 369 0.47 -7.01 32.50
N LEU A 370 -0.74 -6.60 32.13
CA LEU A 370 -1.22 -6.56 30.74
C LEU A 370 -1.70 -5.16 30.36
N SER A 371 -2.03 -5.00 29.09
CA SER A 371 -2.78 -3.86 28.55
C SER A 371 -4.14 -4.31 28.03
N ILE A 372 -5.17 -3.49 28.27
CA ILE A 372 -6.52 -3.65 27.72
C ILE A 372 -6.79 -2.45 26.84
N GLN A 373 -6.89 -2.66 25.54
CA GLN A 373 -7.31 -1.63 24.60
C GLN A 373 -8.84 -1.45 24.67
N ASP A 374 -9.31 -0.20 24.77
CA ASP A 374 -10.72 0.20 24.68
C ASP A 374 -11.63 -0.57 25.67
N TYR A 375 -11.19 -0.64 26.93
CA TYR A 375 -11.72 -1.42 28.06
C TYR A 375 -13.25 -1.59 28.11
N ASP A 376 -14.01 -0.50 27.89
CA ASP A 376 -15.48 -0.48 27.94
C ASP A 376 -16.15 -1.50 26.99
N TYR A 377 -15.47 -1.91 25.91
CA TYR A 377 -15.91 -3.00 25.05
C TYR A 377 -16.13 -4.31 25.83
N PHE A 378 -15.25 -4.65 26.77
CA PHE A 378 -15.30 -5.93 27.49
C PHE A 378 -16.43 -5.97 28.52
N ALA A 379 -16.76 -4.83 29.13
CA ALA A 379 -17.99 -4.69 29.91
C ALA A 379 -19.23 -4.95 29.02
N ARG A 380 -19.33 -4.24 27.88
CA ARG A 380 -20.41 -4.42 26.89
C ARG A 380 -20.45 -5.86 26.33
N LEU A 381 -19.32 -6.53 26.17
CA LEU A 381 -19.23 -7.92 25.70
C LEU A 381 -19.96 -8.87 26.66
N SER A 382 -19.86 -8.66 27.97
CA SER A 382 -20.60 -9.47 28.95
C SER A 382 -22.12 -9.33 28.77
N ASP A 383 -22.63 -8.11 28.55
CA ASP A 383 -24.04 -7.86 28.24
C ASP A 383 -24.48 -8.44 26.89
N ILE A 384 -23.59 -8.51 25.90
CA ILE A 384 -23.84 -9.14 24.59
C ILE A 384 -23.90 -10.66 24.75
N MET A 385 -22.95 -11.28 25.47
CA MET A 385 -22.93 -12.72 25.70
C MET A 385 -24.13 -13.18 26.55
N ALA A 386 -24.53 -12.43 27.58
CA ALA A 386 -25.66 -12.75 28.44
C ALA A 386 -27.02 -12.82 27.70
N ARG A 387 -27.19 -12.06 26.60
CA ARG A 387 -28.40 -12.07 25.75
C ARG A 387 -28.30 -12.97 24.51
N THR A 388 -27.14 -13.57 24.24
CA THR A 388 -26.87 -14.31 23.00
C THR A 388 -26.91 -15.82 23.26
N SER A 389 -27.53 -16.59 22.37
CA SER A 389 -27.55 -18.05 22.51
C SER A 389 -26.13 -18.62 22.36
N ARG A 390 -25.73 -19.58 23.22
CA ARG A 390 -24.42 -20.26 23.11
C ARG A 390 -24.16 -20.82 21.70
N GLN A 391 -25.23 -21.25 21.04
CA GLN A 391 -25.24 -21.72 19.65
C GLN A 391 -24.85 -20.61 18.66
N ALA A 392 -25.42 -19.40 18.80
CA ALA A 392 -25.06 -18.25 17.98
C ALA A 392 -23.60 -17.85 18.16
N VAL A 393 -23.07 -17.89 19.39
CA VAL A 393 -21.64 -17.60 19.65
C VAL A 393 -20.73 -18.64 18.98
N ALA A 394 -21.05 -19.93 19.05
CA ALA A 394 -20.31 -20.99 18.36
C ALA A 394 -20.37 -20.85 16.83
N ASN A 395 -21.56 -20.55 16.28
CA ASN A 395 -21.77 -20.31 14.86
C ASN A 395 -20.97 -19.07 14.38
N TYR A 396 -20.98 -17.97 15.15
CA TYR A 396 -20.21 -16.76 14.85
C TYR A 396 -18.71 -17.05 14.80
N LEU A 397 -18.17 -17.68 15.85
CA LEU A 397 -16.74 -17.95 15.97
C LEU A 397 -16.21 -18.72 14.75
N LEU A 398 -16.89 -19.82 14.37
CA LEU A 398 -16.47 -20.58 13.20
C LEU A 398 -16.76 -19.87 11.87
N THR A 399 -17.80 -19.02 11.79
CA THR A 399 -18.04 -18.20 10.60
C THR A 399 -16.90 -17.22 10.37
N VAL A 400 -16.38 -16.58 11.42
CA VAL A 400 -15.24 -15.65 11.28
C VAL A 400 -13.90 -16.37 11.10
N THR A 401 -13.71 -17.55 11.71
CA THR A 401 -12.56 -18.43 11.41
C THR A 401 -12.55 -18.87 9.94
N VAL A 402 -13.70 -19.29 9.41
CA VAL A 402 -13.85 -19.59 7.97
C VAL A 402 -13.61 -18.34 7.12
N TRP A 403 -14.09 -17.17 7.55
CA TRP A 403 -13.82 -15.91 6.83
C TRP A 403 -12.32 -15.58 6.77
N ASN A 404 -11.58 -15.80 7.85
CA ASN A 404 -10.15 -15.56 7.95
C ASN A 404 -9.33 -16.58 7.12
N LEU A 405 -9.67 -17.87 7.21
CA LEU A 405 -8.89 -18.95 6.59
C LEU A 405 -9.27 -19.27 5.14
N LYS A 406 -10.47 -18.88 4.66
CA LYS A 406 -10.92 -19.16 3.27
C LYS A 406 -9.95 -18.65 2.21
N GLN A 407 -9.21 -17.58 2.46
CA GLN A 407 -8.25 -17.02 1.51
C GLN A 407 -7.17 -18.03 1.08
N TYR A 408 -6.76 -18.93 1.99
CA TYR A 408 -5.74 -19.94 1.72
C TYR A 408 -6.29 -21.16 0.96
N SER A 409 -7.61 -21.39 1.00
CA SER A 409 -8.27 -22.57 0.39
C SER A 409 -9.10 -22.24 -0.86
N TYR A 410 -9.78 -21.09 -0.92
CA TYR A 410 -10.79 -20.75 -1.94
C TYR A 410 -10.52 -19.42 -2.67
N SER A 411 -10.69 -19.42 -3.99
CA SER A 411 -10.67 -18.22 -4.86
C SER A 411 -12.02 -18.05 -5.56
N PRO A 412 -12.60 -16.83 -5.58
CA PRO A 412 -13.79 -16.52 -6.39
C PRO A 412 -13.54 -16.51 -7.91
N ARG A 413 -12.31 -16.71 -8.38
CA ARG A 413 -11.90 -16.61 -9.80
C ARG A 413 -11.53 -17.97 -10.43
N ASP A 414 -11.94 -19.08 -9.81
CA ASP A 414 -11.62 -20.50 -10.12
C ASP A 414 -10.11 -20.87 -10.13
N GLN A 415 -9.23 -19.88 -10.15
CA GLN A 415 -7.78 -19.97 -10.04
C GLN A 415 -7.27 -18.89 -9.07
N PHE A 416 -6.08 -19.08 -8.53
CA PHE A 416 -5.40 -18.08 -7.70
C PHE A 416 -4.42 -17.28 -8.55
N GLY A 417 -4.47 -15.96 -8.45
CA GLY A 417 -3.44 -15.09 -9.01
C GLY A 417 -2.15 -15.13 -8.19
N TRP A 418 -1.04 -14.78 -8.83
CA TRP A 418 0.23 -14.61 -8.14
C TRP A 418 0.16 -13.54 -7.05
N ARG A 419 -0.71 -12.52 -7.20
CA ARG A 419 -0.90 -11.45 -6.21
C ARG A 419 -1.43 -12.01 -4.90
N GLU A 420 -2.48 -12.82 -4.96
CA GLU A 420 -3.02 -13.51 -3.78
C GLU A 420 -1.96 -14.38 -3.10
N CYS A 421 -1.14 -15.10 -3.88
CA CYS A 421 -0.05 -15.93 -3.35
C CYS A 421 1.07 -15.13 -2.68
N VAL A 422 1.49 -14.02 -3.29
CA VAL A 422 2.50 -13.14 -2.71
C VAL A 422 1.94 -12.47 -1.46
N ASP A 423 0.75 -11.88 -1.51
CA ASP A 423 0.10 -11.19 -0.38
C ASP A 423 0.03 -12.12 0.85
N GLN A 424 -0.47 -13.35 0.64
CA GLN A 424 -0.57 -14.39 1.67
C GLN A 424 0.78 -14.79 2.24
N ILE A 425 1.76 -15.18 1.42
CA ILE A 425 3.07 -15.63 1.91
C ILE A 425 3.85 -14.48 2.57
N SER A 426 3.68 -13.25 2.07
CA SER A 426 4.31 -12.04 2.61
C SER A 426 3.76 -11.58 3.96
N SER A 427 2.63 -12.14 4.44
CA SER A 427 2.14 -11.90 5.79
C SER A 427 2.88 -12.70 6.86
N LEU A 428 3.83 -13.55 6.48
CA LEU A 428 4.69 -14.34 7.35
C LEU A 428 6.08 -13.71 7.50
N GLU A 429 6.75 -13.94 8.63
CA GLU A 429 8.14 -13.52 8.83
C GLU A 429 9.09 -14.27 7.86
N ILE A 430 8.86 -15.57 7.60
CA ILE A 430 9.65 -16.31 6.59
C ILE A 430 9.52 -15.75 5.17
N GLY A 431 8.37 -15.15 4.82
CA GLY A 431 8.07 -14.63 3.48
C GLY A 431 8.59 -13.22 3.32
N SER A 432 8.26 -12.34 4.26
CA SER A 432 8.76 -10.96 4.32
C SER A 432 10.29 -10.90 4.51
N LYS A 433 10.94 -11.91 5.10
CA LYS A 433 12.41 -11.98 5.18
C LYS A 433 13.10 -11.86 3.82
N MET A 434 12.60 -12.50 2.75
CA MET A 434 13.24 -12.37 1.43
C MET A 434 13.20 -10.92 0.91
N TYR A 435 12.14 -10.18 1.24
CA TYR A 435 11.99 -8.78 0.88
C TYR A 435 12.93 -7.88 1.72
N VAL A 436 13.02 -8.15 3.03
CA VAL A 436 13.99 -7.51 3.95
C VAL A 436 15.43 -7.73 3.48
N ASP A 437 15.80 -8.96 3.09
CA ASP A 437 17.14 -9.29 2.64
C ASP A 437 17.49 -8.65 1.28
N LYS A 438 16.50 -8.38 0.41
CA LYS A 438 16.69 -7.56 -0.80
C LYS A 438 16.92 -6.09 -0.43
N ALA A 439 16.10 -5.55 0.46
CA ALA A 439 16.11 -4.13 0.83
C ALA A 439 17.35 -3.73 1.66
N SER A 440 17.87 -4.62 2.51
CA SER A 440 19.08 -4.37 3.29
C SER A 440 20.35 -4.17 2.45
N GLN A 441 20.32 -4.59 1.18
CA GLN A 441 21.44 -4.43 0.24
C GLN A 441 21.43 -3.07 -0.49
N SER A 442 20.28 -2.42 -0.63
CA SER A 442 20.12 -1.15 -1.35
C SER A 442 19.91 0.07 -0.43
N MET A 443 19.37 -0.13 0.77
CA MET A 443 18.81 0.96 1.57
C MET A 443 19.79 1.59 2.56
N ASN A 444 20.01 2.91 2.45
CA ASN A 444 20.76 3.67 3.45
C ASN A 444 19.84 4.10 4.61
N LEU A 445 19.54 3.15 5.51
CA LEU A 445 18.73 3.39 6.70
C LEU A 445 19.27 4.54 7.60
N PRO A 446 20.58 4.65 7.91
CA PRO A 446 21.10 5.76 8.73
C PRO A 446 20.82 7.15 8.13
N LYS A 447 21.08 7.34 6.83
CA LYS A 447 20.84 8.63 6.15
C LYS A 447 19.34 8.94 6.01
N THR A 448 18.51 7.90 5.92
CA THR A 448 17.04 8.05 5.93
C THR A 448 16.53 8.50 7.31
N LEU A 449 17.06 7.92 8.40
CA LEU A 449 16.74 8.32 9.77
C LEU A 449 17.23 9.75 10.09
N GLU A 450 18.42 10.13 9.63
CA GLU A 450 18.96 11.49 9.74
C GLU A 450 18.03 12.53 9.07
N PHE A 451 17.58 12.25 7.85
CA PHE A 451 16.63 13.10 7.13
C PHE A 451 15.31 13.27 7.90
N LEU A 452 14.72 12.18 8.40
CA LEU A 452 13.48 12.22 9.19
C LEU A 452 13.65 12.99 10.51
N GLN A 453 14.81 12.89 11.16
CA GLN A 453 15.15 13.68 12.34
C GLN A 453 15.25 15.18 12.01
N ASN A 454 15.84 15.54 10.87
CA ASN A 454 15.93 16.93 10.41
C ASN A 454 14.53 17.51 10.07
N LEU A 455 13.66 16.76 9.38
CA LEU A 455 12.26 17.15 9.16
C LEU A 455 11.52 17.42 10.48
N LYS A 456 11.74 16.58 11.50
CA LYS A 456 11.15 16.78 12.84
C LYS A 456 11.64 18.07 13.50
N ILE A 457 12.93 18.39 13.39
CA ILE A 457 13.52 19.64 13.90
C ILE A 457 12.94 20.86 13.16
N ASP A 458 12.73 20.77 11.85
CA ASP A 458 12.10 21.82 11.06
C ASP A 458 10.63 22.02 11.39
N PHE A 459 9.86 20.94 11.54
CA PHE A 459 8.47 21.01 11.94
C PHE A 459 8.30 21.71 13.30
N LEU A 460 9.17 21.40 14.27
CA LEU A 460 9.24 22.11 15.56
C LEU A 460 9.64 23.58 15.41
N SER A 461 10.45 23.91 14.40
CA SER A 461 10.89 25.29 14.10
C SER A 461 9.77 26.13 13.46
N VAL A 462 8.94 25.52 12.61
CA VAL A 462 7.70 26.10 12.08
C VAL A 462 6.71 26.36 13.22
N HIS A 463 6.49 25.37 14.09
CA HIS A 463 5.50 25.43 15.18
C HIS A 463 6.01 26.04 16.49
N ARG A 464 7.12 26.79 16.47
CA ARG A 464 7.77 27.38 17.66
C ARG A 464 6.90 28.30 18.52
N SER A 465 5.73 28.73 18.03
CA SER A 465 4.74 29.53 18.77
C SER A 465 3.71 28.70 19.54
N THR A 466 3.66 27.39 19.33
CA THR A 466 2.72 26.48 20.00
C THR A 466 3.18 26.17 21.43
N PRO A 467 2.26 25.98 22.41
CA PRO A 467 2.64 25.66 23.79
C PRO A 467 3.54 24.43 23.91
N LEU A 468 4.57 24.54 24.76
CA LEU A 468 5.67 23.57 24.89
C LEU A 468 5.21 22.12 25.17
N GLN A 469 4.03 21.91 25.76
CA GLN A 469 3.48 20.57 26.00
C GLN A 469 3.29 19.77 24.70
N TYR A 470 2.80 20.41 23.63
CA TYR A 470 2.59 19.78 22.33
C TYR A 470 3.91 19.56 21.59
N LEU A 471 4.79 20.57 21.62
CA LEU A 471 6.13 20.48 21.05
C LEU A 471 6.98 19.41 21.76
N SER A 472 6.78 19.16 23.06
CA SER A 472 7.48 18.10 23.79
C SER A 472 7.08 16.69 23.31
N ASN A 473 5.80 16.48 22.97
CA ASN A 473 5.34 15.21 22.43
C ASN A 473 5.95 14.94 21.05
N ILE A 474 5.92 15.93 20.15
CA ILE A 474 6.55 15.81 18.82
C ILE A 474 8.07 15.69 18.93
N ASN A 475 8.74 16.42 19.82
CA ASN A 475 10.19 16.30 20.00
C ASN A 475 10.61 14.89 20.43
N ARG A 476 9.83 14.22 21.29
CA ARG A 476 10.06 12.83 21.74
C ARG A 476 9.76 11.77 20.67
N LEU A 477 9.11 12.13 19.57
CA LEU A 477 8.68 11.18 18.55
C LEU A 477 9.86 10.45 17.90
N GLY A 478 9.84 9.12 17.94
CA GLY A 478 10.81 8.24 17.28
C GLY A 478 10.44 7.89 15.83
N PHE A 479 11.38 7.32 15.09
CA PHE A 479 11.16 6.78 13.74
C PHE A 479 11.70 5.35 13.64
N TYR A 480 10.85 4.42 13.22
CA TYR A 480 11.23 3.07 12.78
C TYR A 480 11.03 2.99 11.27
N VAL A 481 12.01 2.48 10.51
CA VAL A 481 12.03 2.58 9.04
C VAL A 481 12.41 1.25 8.41
N GLY A 482 11.64 0.83 7.40
CA GLY A 482 11.86 -0.40 6.65
C GLY A 482 11.46 -1.64 7.44
N PHE A 483 12.35 -2.11 8.31
CA PHE A 483 12.24 -3.40 9.01
C PHE A 483 13.15 -3.45 10.25
N PRO A 484 12.80 -4.24 11.28
CA PRO A 484 13.67 -4.48 12.43
C PRO A 484 14.76 -5.49 12.06
N ARG A 485 15.97 -5.29 12.60
CA ARG A 485 17.18 -6.07 12.26
C ARG A 485 17.04 -7.57 12.50
N ARG A 486 16.21 -8.00 13.47
CA ARG A 486 15.96 -9.41 13.74
C ARG A 486 15.48 -10.21 12.52
N LEU A 487 14.78 -9.60 11.56
CA LEU A 487 14.33 -10.27 10.33
C LEU A 487 15.46 -10.61 9.34
N GLN A 488 16.61 -9.93 9.45
CA GLN A 488 17.82 -10.31 8.70
C GLN A 488 18.44 -11.62 9.25
N ASN A 489 18.18 -11.96 10.51
CA ASN A 489 18.75 -13.14 11.15
C ASN A 489 17.95 -14.42 10.83
N GLU A 490 18.52 -15.24 9.95
CA GLU A 490 17.99 -16.55 9.54
C GLU A 490 17.68 -17.48 10.72
N GLU A 491 18.46 -17.47 11.80
CA GLU A 491 18.18 -18.35 12.95
C GLU A 491 16.93 -17.89 13.71
N LEU A 492 16.75 -16.58 13.91
CA LEU A 492 15.58 -16.04 14.60
C LEU A 492 14.29 -16.27 13.81
N VAL A 493 14.32 -16.06 12.49
CA VAL A 493 13.14 -16.24 11.61
C VAL A 493 12.87 -17.73 11.31
N TRP A 494 13.89 -18.60 11.26
CA TRP A 494 13.68 -20.04 11.09
C TRP A 494 13.20 -20.74 12.37
N ARG A 495 13.54 -20.23 13.56
CA ARG A 495 13.25 -20.87 14.85
C ARG A 495 11.79 -21.32 15.04
N PRO A 496 10.74 -20.52 14.73
CA PRO A 496 9.34 -20.92 14.95
C PRO A 496 8.95 -22.15 14.11
N VAL A 497 9.33 -22.14 12.84
CA VAL A 497 8.98 -23.19 11.87
C VAL A 497 9.90 -24.41 11.94
N SER A 498 11.01 -24.32 12.69
CA SER A 498 12.12 -25.29 12.64
C SER A 498 11.78 -26.74 12.95
N GLN A 499 10.67 -27.01 13.64
CA GLN A 499 10.19 -28.35 14.01
C GLN A 499 8.98 -28.82 13.17
N LEU A 500 8.50 -28.02 12.22
CA LEU A 500 7.32 -28.34 11.43
C LEU A 500 7.68 -29.33 10.30
N SER A 501 7.09 -30.52 10.35
CA SER A 501 7.01 -31.42 9.19
C SER A 501 5.89 -30.94 8.26
N LEU A 502 6.23 -30.23 7.19
CA LEU A 502 5.29 -29.62 6.24
C LEU A 502 5.17 -30.47 4.98
N ASN A 503 4.00 -30.41 4.31
CA ASN A 503 3.79 -31.05 3.02
C ASN A 503 3.88 -30.01 1.90
N GLU A 504 4.93 -30.09 1.07
CA GLU A 504 5.19 -29.17 -0.05
C GLU A 504 4.10 -29.16 -1.14
N THR A 505 3.13 -30.08 -1.09
CA THR A 505 1.95 -30.11 -1.98
C THR A 505 0.66 -29.60 -1.34
N ASP A 506 0.59 -29.50 -0.01
CA ASP A 506 -0.56 -28.98 0.70
C ASP A 506 -0.28 -27.55 1.14
N TYR A 507 -0.78 -26.61 0.33
CA TYR A 507 -0.65 -25.19 0.62
C TYR A 507 -1.49 -24.77 1.84
N PHE A 508 -2.66 -25.38 2.07
CA PHE A 508 -3.56 -24.95 3.14
C PHE A 508 -2.99 -25.33 4.52
N ASP A 509 -2.69 -26.62 4.74
CA ASP A 509 -2.10 -27.11 5.99
C ASP A 509 -0.77 -26.41 6.28
N SER A 510 0.10 -26.29 5.27
CA SER A 510 1.42 -25.67 5.45
C SER A 510 1.32 -24.18 5.81
N MET A 511 0.41 -23.43 5.16
CA MET A 511 0.22 -22.01 5.44
C MET A 511 -0.34 -21.78 6.85
N ILE A 512 -1.36 -22.54 7.27
CA ILE A 512 -1.96 -22.35 8.61
C ILE A 512 -1.02 -22.80 9.73
N ARG A 513 -0.20 -23.84 9.52
CA ARG A 513 0.74 -24.33 10.54
C ARG A 513 1.97 -23.45 10.69
N VAL A 514 2.47 -22.87 9.59
CA VAL A 514 3.54 -21.86 9.65
C VAL A 514 3.04 -20.60 10.36
N GLY A 515 1.91 -20.03 9.94
CA GLY A 515 1.36 -18.82 10.56
C GLY A 515 1.04 -19.00 12.04
N LYS A 516 0.48 -20.16 12.43
CA LYS A 516 0.26 -20.50 13.84
C LYS A 516 1.56 -20.61 14.63
N ALA A 517 2.62 -21.18 14.07
CA ALA A 517 3.92 -21.33 14.74
C ALA A 517 4.65 -19.98 14.92
N GLU A 518 4.63 -19.11 13.91
CA GLU A 518 5.16 -17.74 14.02
C GLU A 518 4.38 -16.95 15.10
N ARG A 519 3.05 -17.07 15.13
CA ARG A 519 2.18 -16.45 16.16
C ARG A 519 2.48 -16.98 17.56
N ASP A 520 2.57 -18.28 17.75
CA ASP A 520 2.91 -18.89 19.05
C ASP A 520 4.30 -18.43 19.50
N TYR A 521 5.27 -18.35 18.59
CA TYR A 521 6.59 -17.80 18.91
C TYR A 521 6.52 -16.32 19.31
N ALA A 522 5.75 -15.50 18.60
CA ALA A 522 5.56 -14.08 18.91
C ALA A 522 4.91 -13.86 20.29
N LEU A 523 3.90 -14.65 20.66
CA LEU A 523 3.29 -14.64 21.99
C LEU A 523 4.24 -15.18 23.08
N SER A 524 5.11 -16.14 22.76
CA SER A 524 6.14 -16.63 23.71
C SER A 524 7.23 -15.60 24.05
N GLN A 525 7.24 -14.43 23.40
CA GLN A 525 8.09 -13.29 23.78
C GLN A 525 7.46 -12.37 24.83
N ILE A 526 6.23 -12.65 25.31
CA ILE A 526 5.66 -11.89 26.43
C ILE A 526 6.55 -12.05 27.67
N GLY A 527 6.89 -10.92 28.31
CA GLY A 527 7.84 -10.86 29.41
C GLY A 527 9.31 -10.68 29.01
N THR A 528 9.67 -10.75 27.72
CA THR A 528 11.01 -10.40 27.22
C THR A 528 11.08 -8.90 26.84
N TYR A 529 12.07 -8.51 26.04
CA TYR A 529 12.32 -7.11 25.68
C TYR A 529 12.46 -6.95 24.16
N LEU A 530 12.01 -5.82 23.62
CA LEU A 530 12.19 -5.40 22.23
C LEU A 530 13.64 -4.98 21.96
N ASP A 531 14.10 -5.23 20.74
CA ASP A 531 15.29 -4.58 20.18
C ASP A 531 15.02 -3.07 20.00
N SER A 532 16.07 -2.24 20.05
CA SER A 532 15.93 -0.78 20.00
C SER A 532 15.48 -0.21 18.65
N ASP A 533 15.45 -1.04 17.60
CA ASP A 533 14.92 -0.76 16.27
C ASP A 533 13.61 -1.52 15.94
N ASP A 534 12.96 -2.15 16.92
CA ASP A 534 11.69 -2.88 16.76
C ASP A 534 10.53 -2.29 17.58
N THR A 535 9.31 -2.78 17.30
CA THR A 535 8.02 -2.32 17.83
C THR A 535 7.06 -3.51 17.90
N THR A 536 6.06 -3.47 18.78
CA THR A 536 5.09 -4.57 18.94
C THR A 536 4.31 -4.90 17.66
N ASN A 537 4.09 -3.90 16.80
CA ASN A 537 3.54 -4.02 15.46
C ASN A 537 4.48 -3.32 14.44
N PHE A 538 4.89 -4.06 13.41
CA PHE A 538 5.72 -3.59 12.30
C PHE A 538 5.26 -4.25 10.98
N PRO A 539 4.29 -3.68 10.25
CA PRO A 539 3.65 -4.36 9.12
C PRO A 539 4.45 -4.18 7.82
N ILE A 540 5.62 -4.83 7.74
CA ILE A 540 6.65 -4.73 6.67
C ILE A 540 6.08 -4.55 5.25
N THR A 541 5.05 -5.31 4.93
CA THR A 541 4.48 -5.47 3.58
C THR A 541 3.22 -4.63 3.32
N GLN A 542 2.80 -3.81 4.28
CA GLN A 542 1.67 -2.88 4.14
C GLN A 542 2.20 -1.46 3.84
N PRO A 543 1.81 -0.81 2.74
CA PRO A 543 2.36 0.48 2.33
C PRO A 543 1.70 1.66 3.06
N THR A 544 1.68 1.64 4.40
CA THR A 544 1.00 2.65 5.22
C THR A 544 1.86 3.02 6.44
N MET A 545 2.21 4.30 6.60
CA MET A 545 2.82 4.77 7.85
C MET A 545 1.82 4.66 9.01
N LEU A 546 2.28 4.23 10.19
CA LEU A 546 1.46 4.19 11.41
C LEU A 546 2.17 4.88 12.58
N TYR A 547 1.39 5.37 13.54
CA TYR A 547 1.89 5.92 14.80
C TYR A 547 1.61 4.92 15.91
N ASN A 548 2.66 4.38 16.53
CA ASN A 548 2.55 3.58 17.74
C ASN A 548 2.70 4.51 18.95
N SER A 549 1.58 4.83 19.60
CA SER A 549 1.48 5.70 20.78
C SER A 549 2.18 5.12 22.02
N HIS A 550 2.21 3.79 22.14
CA HIS A 550 2.72 3.08 23.30
C HIS A 550 4.25 3.23 23.41
N VAL A 551 4.98 3.10 22.30
CA VAL A 551 6.42 3.45 22.23
C VAL A 551 6.63 4.95 21.97
N GLY A 552 5.74 5.61 21.23
CA GLY A 552 5.82 7.03 20.87
C GLY A 552 6.58 7.29 19.56
N ALA A 553 6.32 6.50 18.51
CA ALA A 553 7.07 6.54 17.26
C ALA A 553 6.21 6.40 16.01
N ILE A 554 6.66 6.98 14.89
CA ILE A 554 6.14 6.68 13.57
C ILE A 554 6.90 5.48 13.00
N VAL A 555 6.18 4.47 12.56
CA VAL A 555 6.69 3.31 11.83
C VAL A 555 6.42 3.52 10.35
N ILE A 556 7.46 3.42 9.54
CA ILE A 556 7.44 3.55 8.08
C ILE A 556 7.82 2.18 7.50
N PRO A 557 6.84 1.34 7.09
CA PRO A 557 7.12 -0.01 6.59
C PRO A 557 7.95 -0.02 5.31
N LEU A 558 8.63 -1.14 5.04
CA LEU A 558 9.39 -1.35 3.81
C LEU A 558 8.53 -1.14 2.54
N ALA A 559 7.30 -1.64 2.51
CA ALA A 559 6.36 -1.42 1.40
C ALA A 559 5.93 0.05 1.21
N PHE A 560 6.15 0.94 2.20
CA PHE A 560 5.88 2.37 2.03
C PHE A 560 7.01 3.07 1.25
N ILE A 561 8.23 2.54 1.31
CA ILE A 561 9.46 3.17 0.77
C ILE A 561 9.94 2.53 -0.54
N GLU A 562 8.97 2.04 -1.33
CA GLU A 562 9.10 1.74 -2.76
C GLU A 562 8.73 2.98 -3.60
N PRO A 563 9.04 3.03 -4.91
CA PRO A 563 8.53 4.08 -5.80
C PRO A 563 6.99 4.15 -5.78
N PRO A 564 6.37 5.35 -5.73
CA PRO A 564 6.93 6.67 -5.99
C PRO A 564 7.53 7.41 -4.75
N ILE A 565 7.78 6.72 -3.63
CA ILE A 565 8.54 7.27 -2.51
C ILE A 565 10.05 7.07 -2.77
N TYR A 566 10.84 8.12 -2.54
CA TYR A 566 12.29 8.12 -2.79
C TYR A 566 13.07 8.45 -1.51
N LEU A 567 14.27 7.87 -1.38
CA LEU A 567 15.05 7.89 -0.15
C LEU A 567 16.33 8.75 -0.26
N PRO A 568 16.79 9.35 0.86
CA PRO A 568 18.08 10.02 0.98
C PRO A 568 19.27 9.13 0.58
N GLY A 569 19.66 9.16 -0.69
CA GLY A 569 20.66 8.24 -1.26
C GLY A 569 20.36 7.84 -2.70
N ASP A 570 19.10 7.92 -3.14
CA ASP A 570 18.72 7.78 -4.54
C ASP A 570 19.43 8.80 -5.45
N GLU A 571 19.62 8.42 -6.71
CA GLU A 571 20.22 9.28 -7.74
C GLU A 571 19.24 10.34 -8.27
N ILE A 572 18.53 11.03 -7.39
CA ILE A 572 17.57 12.09 -7.74
C ILE A 572 17.84 13.40 -6.99
N PRO A 573 17.34 14.54 -7.50
CA PRO A 573 17.30 15.80 -6.75
C PRO A 573 16.54 15.67 -5.42
N MET A 574 16.98 16.39 -4.41
CA MET A 574 16.35 16.43 -3.09
C MET A 574 14.90 16.92 -3.16
N TYR A 575 14.52 17.81 -4.10
CA TYR A 575 13.10 18.13 -4.29
C TYR A 575 12.21 16.91 -4.56
N GLY A 576 12.72 15.84 -5.18
CA GLY A 576 12.01 14.58 -5.38
C GLY A 576 11.84 13.75 -4.10
N ILE A 577 12.80 13.86 -3.17
CA ILE A 577 12.76 13.21 -1.85
C ILE A 577 11.85 14.00 -0.89
N TYR A 578 11.93 15.33 -0.88
CA TYR A 578 11.06 16.20 -0.09
C TYR A 578 9.59 16.12 -0.55
N SER A 579 9.32 16.09 -1.86
CA SER A 579 7.95 15.95 -2.39
C SER A 579 7.33 14.56 -2.26
N SER A 580 8.10 13.55 -1.81
CA SER A 580 7.64 12.18 -1.61
C SER A 580 7.74 11.74 -0.15
N LEU A 581 8.90 11.28 0.32
CA LEU A 581 9.13 10.90 1.72
C LEU A 581 8.95 12.10 2.66
N GLY A 582 9.45 13.28 2.28
CA GLY A 582 9.42 14.48 3.13
C GLY A 582 8.01 14.89 3.52
N ILE A 583 7.14 15.10 2.53
CA ILE A 583 5.76 15.53 2.76
C ILE A 583 4.90 14.45 3.42
N THR A 584 5.11 13.16 3.12
CA THR A 584 4.36 12.08 3.75
C THR A 584 4.76 11.87 5.21
N ALA A 585 6.05 11.97 5.53
CA ALA A 585 6.52 11.98 6.92
C ALA A 585 6.02 13.21 7.68
N LEU A 586 6.05 14.40 7.08
CA LEU A 586 5.54 15.63 7.69
C LEU A 586 4.01 15.61 7.85
N GLN A 587 3.25 14.99 6.94
CA GLN A 587 1.81 14.76 7.11
C GLN A 587 1.53 13.84 8.30
N MET A 588 2.35 12.81 8.50
CA MET A 588 2.20 11.92 9.65
C MET A 588 2.59 12.59 10.98
N ILE A 589 3.62 13.44 10.99
CA ILE A 589 3.97 14.29 12.14
C ILE A 589 2.85 15.29 12.44
N SER A 590 2.32 15.95 11.41
CA SER A 590 1.21 16.91 11.50
C SER A 590 -0.04 16.25 12.08
N LYS A 591 -0.41 15.06 11.60
CA LYS A 591 -1.53 14.28 12.15
C LYS A 591 -1.39 14.00 13.65
N VAL A 592 -0.21 13.57 14.11
CA VAL A 592 0.08 13.34 15.54
C VAL A 592 0.08 14.65 16.34
N PHE A 593 0.52 15.76 15.74
CA PHE A 593 0.52 17.09 16.37
C PHE A 593 -0.90 17.63 16.57
N TRP A 594 -1.74 17.54 15.54
CA TRP A 594 -3.12 18.05 15.55
C TRP A 594 -4.08 17.18 16.37
N GLN A 595 -3.74 15.95 16.76
CA GLN A 595 -4.54 15.12 17.66
C GLN A 595 -4.80 15.76 19.04
N GLY A 596 -3.88 16.59 19.55
CA GLY A 596 -3.99 17.21 20.88
C GLY A 596 -4.48 18.66 20.91
N LEU A 597 -4.73 19.27 19.75
CA LEU A 597 -4.95 20.71 19.59
C LEU A 597 -6.41 21.02 19.25
N ASP A 598 -6.88 22.19 19.68
CA ASP A 598 -8.11 22.77 19.15
C ASP A 598 -7.91 23.16 17.68
N LYS A 599 -8.79 22.64 16.82
CA LYS A 599 -8.77 22.83 15.37
C LYS A 599 -9.77 23.90 14.90
N SER A 600 -10.67 24.37 15.76
CA SER A 600 -11.83 25.22 15.40
C SER A 600 -11.43 26.47 14.60
N SER A 601 -10.37 27.16 15.03
CA SER A 601 -9.86 28.37 14.34
C SER A 601 -9.26 28.09 12.96
N GLN A 602 -8.72 26.88 12.72
CA GLN A 602 -8.17 26.48 11.42
C GLN A 602 -9.27 25.97 10.49
N LEU A 603 -10.29 25.29 11.03
CA LEU A 603 -11.51 24.90 10.32
C LEU A 603 -12.23 26.15 9.78
N GLU A 604 -12.49 27.16 10.62
CA GLU A 604 -13.11 28.42 10.20
C GLU A 604 -12.28 29.17 9.14
N CYS A 605 -10.95 29.15 9.28
CA CYS A 605 -10.03 29.80 8.34
C CYS A 605 -10.03 29.13 6.95
N LEU A 606 -10.11 27.80 6.88
CA LEU A 606 -10.04 27.05 5.63
C LEU A 606 -11.41 26.75 4.98
N ASP A 607 -12.52 26.72 5.72
CA ASP A 607 -13.87 26.41 5.20
C ASP A 607 -14.22 27.23 3.95
N ASN A 608 -14.06 28.56 4.02
CA ASN A 608 -14.36 29.47 2.91
C ASN A 608 -13.48 29.22 1.68
N LEU A 609 -12.21 28.84 1.88
CA LEU A 609 -11.28 28.55 0.79
C LEU A 609 -11.60 27.21 0.14
N PHE A 610 -11.88 26.18 0.95
CA PHE A 610 -12.27 24.85 0.51
C PHE A 610 -13.59 24.85 -0.26
N ARG A 611 -14.64 25.47 0.29
CA ARG A 611 -15.92 25.66 -0.43
C ARG A 611 -15.75 26.45 -1.72
N GLY A 612 -14.77 27.34 -1.79
CA GLY A 612 -14.39 28.06 -3.02
C GLY A 612 -13.92 27.18 -4.18
N PHE A 613 -13.56 25.92 -3.92
CA PHE A 613 -13.18 24.93 -4.94
C PHE A 613 -14.22 23.82 -5.18
N LEU A 614 -15.19 23.61 -4.27
CA LEU A 614 -16.26 22.62 -4.41
C LEU A 614 -17.26 22.96 -5.53
N ASP A 615 -17.96 21.94 -6.05
CA ASP A 615 -19.11 22.12 -6.95
C ASP A 615 -20.36 22.70 -6.25
N ALA A 616 -21.30 23.26 -7.02
CA ALA A 616 -22.46 23.98 -6.51
C ALA A 616 -23.44 23.16 -5.64
N ASN A 617 -23.38 21.83 -5.68
CA ASN A 617 -24.10 20.94 -4.78
C ASN A 617 -23.28 20.70 -3.51
N ARG A 618 -22.01 20.30 -3.64
CA ARG A 618 -21.08 20.05 -2.51
C ARG A 618 -20.86 21.27 -1.62
N GLN A 619 -20.80 22.47 -2.21
CA GLN A 619 -20.75 23.75 -1.47
C GLN A 619 -21.83 23.89 -0.39
N ARG A 620 -23.01 23.29 -0.62
CA ARG A 620 -24.19 23.34 0.26
C ARG A 620 -24.22 22.20 1.28
N SER A 621 -23.22 21.31 1.30
CA SER A 621 -23.11 20.27 2.31
C SER A 621 -22.91 20.90 3.70
N PRO A 622 -23.71 20.51 4.71
CA PRO A 622 -23.47 20.89 6.10
C PRO A 622 -22.33 20.09 6.74
N SER A 623 -21.90 18.98 6.10
CA SER A 623 -20.85 18.10 6.58
C SER A 623 -19.68 18.11 5.59
N ILE A 624 -18.63 18.85 5.92
CA ILE A 624 -17.30 18.80 5.27
C ILE A 624 -16.15 18.82 6.29
N GLU A 625 -16.45 18.58 7.58
CA GLU A 625 -15.47 18.66 8.66
C GLU A 625 -14.37 17.58 8.54
N PRO A 626 -14.66 16.29 8.26
CA PRO A 626 -13.62 15.28 8.02
C PRO A 626 -12.63 15.66 6.91
N GLU A 627 -13.13 16.27 5.84
CA GLU A 627 -12.38 16.69 4.67
C GLU A 627 -11.51 17.92 4.99
N LEU A 628 -12.05 18.88 5.76
CA LEU A 628 -11.28 20.01 6.29
C LEU A 628 -10.21 19.58 7.30
N LEU A 629 -10.46 18.56 8.12
CA LEU A 629 -9.48 17.99 9.06
C LEU A 629 -8.27 17.39 8.31
N ALA A 630 -8.53 16.61 7.25
CA ALA A 630 -7.48 16.11 6.36
C ALA A 630 -6.74 17.25 5.62
N THR A 631 -7.48 18.30 5.22
CA THR A 631 -6.92 19.48 4.57
C THR A 631 -5.99 20.27 5.49
N ILE A 632 -6.30 20.40 6.80
CA ILE A 632 -5.41 21.00 7.80
C ILE A 632 -4.08 20.23 7.88
N GLU A 633 -4.16 18.91 8.06
CA GLU A 633 -3.00 18.03 8.25
C GLU A 633 -2.09 18.02 6.99
N LEU A 634 -2.67 18.09 5.79
CA LEU A 634 -1.90 18.18 4.54
C LEU A 634 -1.39 19.60 4.22
N ALA A 635 -2.12 20.67 4.59
CA ALA A 635 -1.70 22.05 4.35
C ALA A 635 -0.51 22.45 5.23
N ASP A 636 -0.51 22.00 6.48
CA ASP A 636 0.64 22.06 7.38
C ASP A 636 1.82 21.28 6.79
N ALA A 637 1.62 20.00 6.44
CA ALA A 637 2.67 19.17 5.86
C ALA A 637 3.33 19.81 4.63
N PHE A 638 2.54 20.37 3.72
CA PHE A 638 3.01 21.08 2.54
C PHE A 638 3.82 22.33 2.91
N LYS A 639 3.27 23.21 3.77
CA LYS A 639 3.95 24.42 4.27
C LYS A 639 5.29 24.08 4.95
N SER A 640 5.30 23.06 5.79
CA SER A 640 6.48 22.55 6.50
C SER A 640 7.51 21.93 5.54
N THR A 641 7.07 21.20 4.51
CA THR A 641 7.96 20.59 3.50
C THR A 641 8.70 21.67 2.71
N LEU A 642 7.98 22.70 2.27
CA LEU A 642 8.54 23.82 1.53
C LEU A 642 9.54 24.62 2.38
N TYR A 643 9.26 24.78 3.68
CA TYR A 643 10.19 25.39 4.63
C TYR A 643 11.47 24.54 4.80
N SER A 644 11.33 23.23 5.05
CA SER A 644 12.49 22.32 5.17
C SER A 644 13.36 22.31 3.92
N TYR A 645 12.75 22.22 2.74
CA TYR A 645 13.51 22.22 1.49
C TYR A 645 14.25 23.56 1.27
N ALA A 646 13.57 24.69 1.45
CA ALA A 646 14.20 26.00 1.36
C ALA A 646 15.33 26.18 2.40
N ARG A 647 15.17 25.64 3.62
CA ARG A 647 16.22 25.64 4.64
C ARG A 647 17.42 24.80 4.20
N TRP A 648 17.18 23.56 3.76
CA TRP A 648 18.21 22.64 3.27
C TRP A 648 19.02 23.26 2.12
N GLN A 649 18.36 23.87 1.13
CA GLN A 649 19.00 24.58 0.02
C GLN A 649 19.96 25.68 0.51
N ASN A 650 19.56 26.45 1.52
CA ASN A 650 20.39 27.52 2.08
C ASN A 650 21.59 26.97 2.88
N GLU A 651 21.37 25.94 3.72
CA GLU A 651 22.42 25.30 4.53
C GLU A 651 23.48 24.59 3.68
N HIS A 652 23.10 24.05 2.52
CA HIS A 652 24.02 23.37 1.59
C HIS A 652 24.54 24.29 0.47
N HIS A 653 24.07 25.53 0.40
CA HIS A 653 24.33 26.50 -0.68
C HIS A 653 23.93 26.00 -2.09
N ILE A 654 22.88 25.16 -2.16
CA ILE A 654 22.36 24.55 -3.39
C ILE A 654 21.14 25.34 -3.86
N HIS A 655 21.37 26.39 -4.66
CA HIS A 655 20.30 27.23 -5.20
C HIS A 655 19.60 26.63 -6.43
N HIS A 656 20.28 25.76 -7.17
CA HIS A 656 19.74 25.03 -8.33
C HIS A 656 20.21 23.58 -8.28
N GLU A 657 19.27 22.65 -8.22
CA GLU A 657 19.55 21.21 -8.34
C GLU A 657 19.64 20.77 -9.82
N LYS A 658 19.66 19.44 -10.07
CA LYS A 658 19.44 18.92 -11.41
C LYS A 658 17.97 19.05 -11.83
N THR A 659 17.70 19.33 -13.09
CA THR A 659 16.35 19.33 -13.67
C THR A 659 15.88 17.92 -14.01
N LEU A 660 14.58 17.69 -14.06
CA LEU A 660 14.03 16.46 -14.64
C LEU A 660 14.07 16.53 -16.18
N PRO A 661 14.27 15.40 -16.90
CA PRO A 661 14.19 15.37 -18.35
C PRO A 661 12.91 16.02 -18.88
N ALA A 662 13.04 16.89 -19.88
CA ALA A 662 11.95 17.70 -20.47
C ALA A 662 11.31 18.79 -19.56
N PHE A 663 11.76 18.95 -18.31
CA PHE A 663 11.31 20.02 -17.39
C PHE A 663 12.44 21.03 -17.09
N ASP A 664 13.32 21.28 -18.06
CA ASP A 664 14.54 22.10 -17.89
C ASP A 664 14.27 23.59 -17.58
N SER A 665 13.03 24.06 -17.78
CA SER A 665 12.58 25.41 -17.45
C SER A 665 11.97 25.54 -16.05
N THR A 666 11.83 24.43 -15.32
CA THR A 666 11.15 24.37 -14.01
C THR A 666 12.16 24.54 -12.87
N ASP A 667 11.98 25.56 -12.03
CA ASP A 667 12.81 25.72 -10.84
C ASP A 667 12.55 24.60 -9.82
N SER A 668 13.54 24.30 -8.98
CA SER A 668 13.52 23.14 -8.08
C SER A 668 12.37 23.16 -7.07
N MET A 669 11.82 24.33 -6.72
CA MET A 669 10.67 24.45 -5.82
C MET A 669 9.35 24.22 -6.56
N ARG A 670 9.18 24.71 -7.79
CA ARG A 670 8.08 24.28 -8.68
C ARG A 670 8.12 22.77 -8.92
N SER A 671 9.30 22.21 -9.16
CA SER A 671 9.48 20.77 -9.36
C SER A 671 9.08 19.97 -8.11
N LEU A 672 9.36 20.46 -6.90
CA LEU A 672 8.84 19.89 -5.65
C LEU A 672 7.30 19.87 -5.67
N MET A 673 6.67 21.02 -5.90
CA MET A 673 5.21 21.18 -5.86
C MET A 673 4.51 20.29 -6.91
N LEU A 674 5.02 20.25 -8.15
CA LEU A 674 4.49 19.40 -9.22
C LEU A 674 4.68 17.91 -8.91
N THR A 675 5.86 17.51 -8.39
CA THR A 675 6.14 16.10 -8.02
C THR A 675 5.24 15.63 -6.88
N PHE A 676 4.91 16.52 -5.94
CA PHE A 676 3.90 16.31 -4.91
C PHE A 676 2.50 16.14 -5.51
N SER A 677 1.97 17.13 -6.25
CA SER A 677 0.58 17.06 -6.71
C SER A 677 0.33 15.92 -7.70
N THR A 678 1.34 15.55 -8.51
CA THR A 678 1.29 14.39 -9.40
C THR A 678 1.50 13.04 -8.67
N MET A 679 1.82 13.05 -7.37
CA MET A 679 1.83 11.85 -6.52
C MET A 679 0.46 11.68 -5.84
N PHE A 680 -0.17 12.81 -5.49
CA PHE A 680 -1.52 12.88 -4.95
C PHE A 680 -2.60 12.94 -6.04
N CYS A 681 -2.39 12.38 -7.24
CA CYS A 681 -3.50 12.13 -8.17
C CYS A 681 -4.30 10.90 -7.69
N SER A 682 -5.62 11.04 -7.57
CA SER A 682 -6.54 9.99 -7.07
C SER A 682 -7.84 10.02 -7.85
N GLY A 683 -8.46 8.85 -8.09
CA GLY A 683 -9.78 8.74 -8.72
C GLY A 683 -10.89 9.49 -7.98
N GLU A 684 -10.71 9.76 -6.67
CA GLU A 684 -11.57 10.62 -5.85
C GLU A 684 -11.60 12.08 -6.35
N GLY A 685 -10.54 12.54 -7.03
CA GLY A 685 -10.46 13.82 -7.69
C GLY A 685 -10.95 13.82 -9.15
N SER A 686 -11.59 12.76 -9.64
CA SER A 686 -12.02 12.68 -11.06
C SER A 686 -13.11 13.71 -11.39
N GLU A 687 -14.15 13.82 -10.57
CA GLU A 687 -15.24 14.80 -10.72
C GLU A 687 -14.78 16.26 -10.49
N PRO A 688 -15.06 17.20 -11.41
CA PRO A 688 -14.77 18.62 -11.23
C PRO A 688 -15.46 19.22 -9.99
N GLY A 689 -14.65 19.73 -9.06
CA GLY A 689 -15.12 20.30 -7.80
C GLY A 689 -15.44 19.26 -6.72
N SER A 690 -14.86 18.06 -6.81
CA SER A 690 -14.92 17.08 -5.71
C SER A 690 -14.13 17.56 -4.49
N ASP A 691 -14.41 16.94 -3.35
CA ASP A 691 -13.81 17.26 -2.05
C ASP A 691 -12.29 17.01 -2.04
N TYR A 692 -11.82 16.04 -2.84
CA TYR A 692 -10.40 15.75 -3.03
C TYR A 692 -9.69 16.83 -3.88
N GLU A 693 -10.35 17.31 -4.95
CA GLU A 693 -9.85 18.44 -5.75
C GLU A 693 -9.82 19.73 -4.91
N ALA A 694 -10.84 19.95 -4.06
CA ALA A 694 -10.90 21.08 -3.16
C ALA A 694 -9.78 21.04 -2.10
N MET A 695 -9.47 19.86 -1.54
CA MET A 695 -8.35 19.68 -0.61
C MET A 695 -7.01 20.12 -1.24
N ILE A 696 -6.63 19.57 -2.39
CA ILE A 696 -5.30 19.86 -2.99
C ILE A 696 -5.19 21.32 -3.44
N ASN A 697 -6.26 21.90 -4.01
CA ASN A 697 -6.27 23.33 -4.36
C ASN A 697 -6.22 24.23 -3.12
N THR A 698 -6.87 23.85 -2.02
CA THR A 698 -6.82 24.57 -0.73
C THR A 698 -5.42 24.52 -0.12
N VAL A 699 -4.77 23.36 -0.13
CA VAL A 699 -3.38 23.16 0.31
C VAL A 699 -2.42 24.07 -0.45
N ALA A 700 -2.54 24.13 -1.77
CA ALA A 700 -1.71 24.98 -2.62
C ALA A 700 -2.01 26.48 -2.41
N ALA A 701 -3.28 26.87 -2.40
CA ALA A 701 -3.71 28.25 -2.13
C ALA A 701 -3.34 28.74 -0.72
N ASN A 702 -3.21 27.84 0.25
CA ASN A 702 -2.74 28.17 1.60
C ASN A 702 -1.21 28.36 1.70
N SER A 703 -0.45 28.22 0.61
CA SER A 703 0.99 28.42 0.59
C SER A 703 1.38 29.70 -0.14
N ARG A 704 1.89 30.69 0.60
CA ARG A 704 2.48 31.90 0.00
C ARG A 704 3.67 31.57 -0.91
N MET A 705 4.40 30.48 -0.64
CA MET A 705 5.50 30.02 -1.51
C MET A 705 4.97 29.49 -2.84
N PHE A 706 3.81 28.83 -2.88
CA PHE A 706 3.14 28.43 -4.11
C PHE A 706 2.82 29.65 -4.99
N SER A 707 2.10 30.64 -4.45
CA SER A 707 1.71 31.82 -5.22
C SER A 707 2.93 32.64 -5.72
N ILE A 708 4.04 32.65 -4.97
CA ILE A 708 5.29 33.27 -5.41
C ILE A 708 5.92 32.47 -6.57
N HIS A 709 6.14 31.17 -6.41
CA HIS A 709 6.85 30.38 -7.41
C HIS A 709 6.05 30.24 -8.72
N PHE A 710 4.74 30.10 -8.67
CA PHE A 710 3.89 30.06 -9.87
C PHE A 710 3.53 31.46 -10.43
N ASN A 711 4.03 32.55 -9.85
CA ASN A 711 3.73 33.94 -10.26
C ASN A 711 2.23 34.29 -10.23
N CYS A 712 1.46 33.71 -9.30
CA CYS A 712 0.02 33.87 -9.25
C CYS A 712 -0.40 35.32 -8.99
N ASN A 713 -1.34 35.81 -9.80
CA ASN A 713 -1.77 37.20 -9.78
C ASN A 713 -2.79 37.46 -8.64
N ASN A 714 -2.94 38.72 -8.23
CA ASN A 714 -3.81 39.10 -7.09
C ASN A 714 -5.31 38.75 -7.25
N SER A 715 -5.74 38.28 -8.42
CA SER A 715 -7.13 37.91 -8.75
C SER A 715 -7.33 36.42 -9.02
N SER A 716 -6.26 35.62 -9.13
CA SER A 716 -6.35 34.19 -9.42
C SER A 716 -6.75 33.37 -8.19
N ARG A 717 -7.49 32.27 -8.38
CA ARG A 717 -8.10 31.50 -7.28
C ARG A 717 -7.10 30.94 -6.26
N LEU A 718 -5.86 30.64 -6.65
CA LEU A 718 -4.79 30.17 -5.76
C LEU A 718 -3.84 31.28 -5.25
N TYR A 719 -4.24 32.55 -5.34
CA TYR A 719 -3.59 33.65 -4.64
C TYR A 719 -4.34 33.98 -3.35
N ASN A 720 -3.74 33.67 -2.20
CA ASN A 720 -4.27 34.02 -0.89
C ASN A 720 -3.35 35.02 -0.16
N ARG A 721 -3.95 36.07 0.44
CA ARG A 721 -3.25 37.07 1.27
C ARG A 721 -3.13 36.68 2.74
N ARG A 722 -3.92 35.71 3.21
CA ARG A 722 -3.97 35.23 4.60
C ARG A 722 -3.87 33.71 4.60
N THR A 723 -2.64 33.20 4.72
CA THR A 723 -2.42 31.78 4.98
C THR A 723 -2.93 31.44 6.37
N CYS A 724 -3.77 30.43 6.48
CA CYS A 724 -4.05 29.70 7.71
C CYS A 724 -2.82 28.88 8.11
N LEU A 725 -2.74 28.47 9.38
CA LEU A 725 -1.59 27.78 9.99
C LEU A 725 -0.30 28.63 10.05
#